data_AF-A0A7D5Z496-F1
#
_entry.id   AF-A0A7D5Z496-F1
#
_cell.length_a   1.000
_cell.length_b   1.000
_cell.length_c   1.000
_cell.angle_alpha   90.00
_cell.angle_beta   90.00
_cell.angle_gamma   90.00
#
_symmetry.space_group_name_H-M   'P 1'
#
loop_
_entity.id
_entity.type
_entity.pdbx_description
1 polymer ?
#
loop_
_entity_poly.entity_id
_entity_poly.type
_entity_poly.pdbx_seq_one_letter_code
_entity_poly.pdbx_strand_id
1 'polypeptide(L)'
;MRGTALVAGLAALRAGAAYAAATSYCPVPGQVCFQWGVPEAAASSGSGSVYIQIRATTSYEWVGLGIGEHMSGADMFVVYADGAGNVTLSTRRGLNHVMPVYEANAGVELLAGSGETDGRMVANVKCGSCSQLMLGSSNAWLSAWKHGGSLGSRDLDAQIGYHDGHALFSVDFAKATISSDRNPYVGGGDDAGNSTSGSGAGPAPGGGVVVVQADPIQTLVNAHGIIMSVVFVLGYPIGAMLMSLVGRWAIHAGWQLVVFLAMWAGFGVGYTLARRTDLFFRQCHSQLGIILVCLVSLQPLLGYLHHRHYLRHKQRGIISYLHIWYGRSLIILGMINGGLGLQLAGLTTDNHAFIVAYCVVVAVVAAARVSRIRCDGDQPCHGCRIRNRECSYTPSRRGGSRKKRNVAAKPTSNEQPDLAFPSPPLSEIDHLTSPGAGLRLLSFDELDLQNGAGSLGTSESGAEDFVQHAVRIYDSEQAILNAYYIYLHQYFPILPPPVRPVTPDNPIRITSLEGCFPLSLTSPLALAISAMLALIPFPDQEPTPVMSTEEPLRRSIAHKLAQLALECVESDSELIDDTPGGHPSPIPFKGQPIPRFPLHPRTPVMLEGLLALLLLSNYEHTQRGNMLKMTTRASQALIMARNMSLHQLDGFEDEYSEAKRRAWWMSYFRAQLCSVVRQSASVIMEDDSLYTTPYPTIQGDPEVWPLYIASLQVSFATVRLAAAGVPPCAKPDPDLLRSKSEKIAALDARAVQLIERAKTGPGSKGYPTNDDPASEPLVSKTMRSIAAIRSSSARIRLHRYHAFSDIPLFSMNHCDLSSPDFVPDTDNVIPQTNPPESSPFTFDEAAEVCVESALEVSRQLKKLPYPDKTLTTVPARMTPTILCCAMHASYVMMMQFYRLYLRHQQESGDMMTTSFERRVDELRHALQDVIATLDGFANVLEAIRGMKIDVEAVFTVAFSDMMT
;
A
#
# COMPACT_ATOMS: atom_id res chain seq x y z
N MET A 1 2.66 67.33 62.01
CA MET A 1 1.90 68.22 61.09
C MET A 1 1.55 67.38 59.87
N ARG A 2 0.27 67.02 59.71
CA ARG A 2 -0.71 67.71 58.83
C ARG A 2 -0.33 67.46 57.36
N GLY A 3 -1.05 66.64 56.58
CA GLY A 3 -2.49 66.72 56.30
C GLY A 3 -2.66 67.52 55.00
N THR A 4 -3.24 66.99 53.92
CA THR A 4 -4.64 67.20 53.46
C THR A 4 -4.65 66.89 51.93
N ALA A 5 -5.71 66.50 51.21
CA ALA A 5 -7.13 66.17 51.41
C ALA A 5 -7.56 65.36 50.15
N LEU A 6 -8.32 64.26 50.20
CA LEU A 6 -9.77 64.12 50.45
C LEU A 6 -10.65 64.70 49.33
N VAL A 7 -11.17 63.81 48.46
CA VAL A 7 -12.53 63.91 47.90
C VAL A 7 -13.15 62.52 47.88
N ALA A 8 -14.15 62.32 48.73
CA ALA A 8 -15.12 61.25 48.65
C ALA A 8 -16.37 61.81 47.94
N GLY A 9 -16.95 61.03 47.03
CA GLY A 9 -18.22 61.32 46.36
C GLY A 9 -18.94 60.01 46.09
N LEU A 10 -20.10 59.83 46.72
CA LEU A 10 -20.96 58.66 46.67
C LEU A 10 -21.44 58.32 45.25
N ALA A 11 -21.50 57.02 44.93
CA ALA A 11 -22.48 56.48 43.99
C ALA A 11 -23.00 55.15 44.54
N ALA A 12 -24.32 55.00 44.49
CA ALA A 12 -25.12 54.05 45.26
C ALA A 12 -24.83 52.57 44.95
N LEU A 13 -24.86 51.76 46.01
CA LEU A 13 -25.19 50.34 45.94
C LEU A 13 -26.57 50.18 45.29
N ARG A 14 -26.61 49.90 43.99
CA ARG A 14 -27.65 49.03 43.44
C ARG A 14 -27.10 47.62 43.52
N ALA A 15 -27.56 46.87 44.53
CA ALA A 15 -27.55 45.43 44.46
C ALA A 15 -28.49 45.03 43.31
N GLY A 16 -27.94 44.91 42.10
CA GLY A 16 -28.54 44.06 41.09
C GLY A 16 -28.43 42.64 41.64
N ALA A 17 -29.56 41.99 41.87
CA ALA A 17 -29.57 40.55 42.08
C ALA A 17 -28.89 39.92 40.87
N ALA A 18 -27.68 39.39 41.06
CA ALA A 18 -27.07 38.53 40.06
C ALA A 18 -27.93 37.26 40.01
N TYR A 19 -28.81 37.16 39.02
CA TYR A 19 -29.55 35.94 38.76
C TYR A 19 -28.55 34.87 38.29
N ALA A 20 -28.54 33.73 38.98
CA ALA A 20 -27.65 32.61 38.66
C ALA A 20 -27.98 32.07 37.26
N ALA A 21 -26.96 32.03 36.39
CA ALA A 21 -27.07 31.53 35.03
C ALA A 21 -26.89 30.01 35.01
N ALA A 22 -27.57 29.33 34.08
CA ALA A 22 -27.37 27.91 33.81
C ALA A 22 -25.88 27.64 33.53
N THR A 23 -25.32 26.60 34.18
CA THR A 23 -23.93 26.20 33.94
C THR A 23 -23.84 25.47 32.61
N SER A 24 -22.79 25.74 31.81
CA SER A 24 -22.60 25.14 30.49
C SER A 24 -21.25 24.46 30.30
N TYR A 25 -21.22 23.45 29.43
CA TYR A 25 -20.02 22.74 29.01
C TYR A 25 -20.12 22.35 27.54
N CYS A 26 -19.10 22.67 26.75
CA CYS A 26 -19.02 22.31 25.34
C CYS A 26 -17.79 21.42 25.09
N PRO A 27 -17.94 20.08 25.04
CA PRO A 27 -16.80 19.21 24.75
C PRO A 27 -16.25 19.41 23.34
N VAL A 28 -17.08 19.83 22.38
CA VAL A 28 -16.65 20.24 21.04
C VAL A 28 -17.03 21.71 20.84
N PRO A 29 -16.07 22.65 20.90
CA PRO A 29 -16.36 24.08 20.89
C PRO A 29 -17.25 24.51 19.71
N GLY A 30 -18.35 25.18 20.00
CA GLY A 30 -19.30 25.69 19.00
C GLY A 30 -20.16 24.65 18.28
N GLN A 31 -19.90 23.37 18.52
CA GLN A 31 -20.57 22.25 17.83
C GLN A 31 -21.43 21.42 18.78
N VAL A 32 -20.86 20.86 19.87
CA VAL A 32 -21.58 20.05 20.86
C VAL A 32 -21.51 20.75 22.23
N CYS A 33 -22.66 21.07 22.80
CA CYS A 33 -22.78 21.82 24.04
C CYS A 33 -23.93 21.31 24.91
N PHE A 34 -23.71 21.37 26.23
CA PHE A 34 -24.65 20.98 27.26
C PHE A 34 -24.83 22.12 28.27
N GLN A 35 -26.03 22.28 28.80
CA GLN A 35 -26.31 23.21 29.90
C GLN A 35 -27.20 22.55 30.96
N TRP A 36 -27.06 22.98 32.22
CA TRP A 36 -27.87 22.50 33.35
C TRP A 36 -28.47 23.66 34.13
N GLY A 37 -29.70 23.49 34.58
CA GLY A 37 -30.42 24.38 35.49
C GLY A 37 -31.16 23.60 36.57
N VAL A 38 -30.93 23.92 37.84
CA VAL A 38 -31.60 23.29 38.98
C VAL A 38 -32.31 24.35 39.82
N PRO A 39 -33.63 24.28 40.06
CA PRO A 39 -34.30 25.26 40.91
C PRO A 39 -33.66 25.34 42.30
N GLU A 40 -33.46 26.53 42.85
CA GLU A 40 -32.81 26.72 44.15
C GLU A 40 -33.49 25.94 45.29
N ALA A 41 -34.83 25.83 45.23
CA ALA A 41 -35.63 24.99 46.13
C ALA A 41 -35.33 23.49 45.98
N ALA A 42 -35.03 23.02 44.77
CA ALA A 42 -34.69 21.62 44.51
C ALA A 42 -33.26 21.29 44.94
N ALA A 43 -32.32 22.22 44.71
CA ALA A 43 -30.93 22.09 45.17
C ALA A 43 -30.82 22.08 46.70
N SER A 44 -31.64 22.85 47.40
CA SER A 44 -31.66 22.91 48.87
C SER A 44 -32.42 21.74 49.52
N SER A 45 -33.52 21.27 48.92
CA SER A 45 -34.29 20.13 49.45
C SER A 45 -33.76 18.76 49.03
N GLY A 46 -32.87 18.70 48.02
CA GLY A 46 -32.33 17.46 47.47
C GLY A 46 -33.32 16.69 46.58
N SER A 47 -34.49 17.27 46.28
CA SER A 47 -35.54 16.65 45.49
C SER A 47 -36.24 17.69 44.60
N GLY A 48 -36.45 17.36 43.32
CA GLY A 48 -37.12 18.25 42.37
C GLY A 48 -36.65 18.04 40.92
N SER A 49 -37.03 18.97 40.05
CA SER A 49 -36.74 18.90 38.61
C SER A 49 -35.32 19.37 38.28
N VAL A 50 -34.69 18.74 37.28
CA VAL A 50 -33.47 19.23 36.63
C VAL A 50 -33.77 19.58 35.18
N TYR A 51 -33.33 20.75 34.74
CA TYR A 51 -33.42 21.20 33.35
C TYR A 51 -32.07 21.00 32.67
N ILE A 52 -32.09 20.42 31.47
CA ILE A 52 -30.90 20.12 30.67
C ILE A 52 -31.14 20.64 29.26
N GLN A 53 -30.16 21.33 28.68
CA GLN A 53 -30.16 21.64 27.25
C GLN A 53 -29.03 20.88 26.56
N ILE A 54 -29.36 20.15 25.50
CA ILE A 54 -28.43 19.45 24.61
C ILE A 54 -28.43 20.16 23.27
N ARG A 55 -27.27 20.57 22.78
CA ARG A 55 -27.09 21.24 21.49
C ARG A 55 -26.00 20.57 20.67
N ALA A 56 -26.32 20.26 19.41
CA ALA A 56 -25.37 19.72 18.43
C ALA A 56 -25.59 20.38 17.06
N THR A 57 -24.56 20.49 16.22
CA THR A 57 -24.75 20.82 14.79
C THR A 57 -25.41 19.67 14.05
N THR A 58 -26.11 19.94 12.95
CA THR A 58 -26.79 18.92 12.12
C THR A 58 -25.83 18.03 11.33
N SER A 59 -24.51 18.29 11.43
CA SER A 59 -23.44 17.41 10.96
C SER A 59 -23.22 16.16 11.84
N TYR A 60 -23.99 16.02 12.91
CA TYR A 60 -24.00 14.84 13.78
C TYR A 60 -25.26 14.03 13.53
N GLU A 61 -25.07 12.72 13.32
CA GLU A 61 -26.16 11.74 13.19
C GLU A 61 -26.96 11.64 14.49
N TRP A 62 -26.25 11.61 15.62
CA TRP A 62 -26.84 11.62 16.97
C TRP A 62 -25.85 12.17 18.02
N VAL A 63 -26.40 12.70 19.12
CA VAL A 63 -25.67 13.13 20.32
C VAL A 63 -26.31 12.54 21.59
N GLY A 64 -25.48 12.11 22.53
CA GLY A 64 -25.92 11.47 23.78
C GLY A 64 -25.33 12.14 25.01
N LEU A 65 -26.13 12.24 26.07
CA LEU A 65 -25.72 12.65 27.41
C LEU A 65 -26.18 11.61 28.43
N GLY A 66 -25.27 11.07 29.25
CA GLY A 66 -25.55 10.06 30.25
C GLY A 66 -25.24 10.51 31.67
N ILE A 67 -26.02 10.00 32.62
CA ILE A 67 -25.82 10.19 34.06
C ILE A 67 -24.93 9.06 34.59
N GLY A 68 -23.80 9.41 35.19
CA GLY A 68 -22.83 8.46 35.77
C GLY A 68 -21.42 8.57 35.19
N GLU A 69 -20.52 7.72 35.71
CA GLU A 69 -19.09 7.72 35.37
C GLU A 69 -18.72 6.76 34.22
N HIS A 70 -19.61 5.82 33.89
CA HIS A 70 -19.39 4.78 32.89
C HIS A 70 -20.65 4.55 32.06
N MET A 71 -20.47 4.11 30.80
CA MET A 71 -21.58 3.75 29.91
C MET A 71 -22.43 2.62 30.50
N SER A 72 -21.80 1.65 31.16
CA SER A 72 -22.49 0.55 31.84
C SER A 72 -23.25 1.08 33.07
N GLY A 73 -24.56 0.87 33.09
CA GLY A 73 -25.45 1.31 34.16
C GLY A 73 -25.88 2.77 34.11
N ALA A 74 -25.49 3.53 33.08
CA ALA A 74 -25.89 4.92 32.92
C ALA A 74 -27.29 5.06 32.29
N ASP A 75 -28.07 6.01 32.81
CA ASP A 75 -29.27 6.53 32.15
C ASP A 75 -28.87 7.59 31.13
N MET A 76 -29.32 7.44 29.89
CA MET A 76 -28.87 8.24 28.76
C MET A 76 -30.02 8.96 28.07
N PHE A 77 -29.75 10.18 27.65
CA PHE A 77 -30.56 11.02 26.78
C PHE A 77 -29.89 11.05 25.41
N VAL A 78 -30.45 10.34 24.44
CA VAL A 78 -29.94 10.30 23.06
C VAL A 78 -30.86 11.17 22.20
N VAL A 79 -30.27 12.12 21.48
CA VAL A 79 -30.97 13.10 20.65
C VAL A 79 -30.49 13.00 19.21
N TYR A 80 -31.44 12.94 18.28
CA TYR A 80 -31.21 12.99 16.84
C TYR A 80 -32.38 13.69 16.15
N ALA A 81 -32.18 14.16 14.93
CA ALA A 81 -33.21 14.85 14.17
C ALA A 81 -34.34 13.90 13.74
N ASP A 82 -35.57 14.39 13.78
CA ASP A 82 -36.78 13.62 13.48
C ASP A 82 -37.11 13.55 11.98
N GLY A 83 -36.35 14.29 11.16
CA GLY A 83 -36.54 14.41 9.71
C GLY A 83 -37.62 15.43 9.28
N ALA A 84 -38.29 16.09 10.21
CA ALA A 84 -39.36 17.06 9.97
C ALA A 84 -39.08 18.44 10.59
N GLY A 85 -37.81 18.74 10.89
CA GLY A 85 -37.38 20.01 11.52
C GLY A 85 -37.51 20.02 13.05
N ASN A 86 -37.77 18.85 13.67
CA ASN A 86 -37.80 18.68 15.11
C ASN A 86 -36.73 17.65 15.55
N VAL A 87 -36.62 17.40 16.85
CA VAL A 87 -35.69 16.42 17.41
C VAL A 87 -36.45 15.30 18.13
N THR A 88 -35.91 14.09 18.04
CA THR A 88 -36.34 12.92 18.78
C THR A 88 -35.45 12.76 20.01
N LEU A 89 -36.06 12.65 21.20
CA LEU A 89 -35.38 12.38 22.47
C LEU A 89 -35.66 10.93 22.90
N SER A 90 -34.65 10.08 22.85
CA SER A 90 -34.68 8.68 23.25
C SER A 90 -34.00 8.50 24.61
N THR A 91 -34.75 8.00 25.60
CA THR A 91 -34.18 7.60 26.89
C THR A 91 -33.67 6.16 26.81
N ARG A 92 -32.40 5.94 27.14
CA ARG A 92 -31.76 4.61 27.02
C ARG A 92 -31.02 4.22 28.28
N ARG A 93 -30.87 2.91 28.47
CA ARG A 93 -30.06 2.34 29.55
C ARG A 93 -28.85 1.64 28.98
N GLY A 94 -27.66 2.01 29.46
CA GLY A 94 -26.45 1.29 29.13
C GLY A 94 -26.34 0.00 29.96
N LEU A 95 -26.24 -1.15 29.31
CA LEU A 95 -26.07 -2.43 30.01
C LEU A 95 -24.60 -2.85 30.11
N ASN A 96 -23.77 -2.45 29.14
CA ASN A 96 -22.33 -2.68 29.00
C ASN A 96 -21.83 -1.83 27.81
N HIS A 97 -20.67 -2.17 27.21
CA HIS A 97 -20.19 -1.62 25.94
C HIS A 97 -20.91 -2.20 24.71
N VAL A 98 -22.24 -2.24 24.75
CA VAL A 98 -23.13 -2.68 23.66
C VAL A 98 -24.16 -1.59 23.38
N MET A 99 -24.86 -1.66 22.24
CA MET A 99 -25.87 -0.68 21.87
C MET A 99 -26.88 -0.48 23.02
N PRO A 100 -27.02 0.76 23.55
CA PRO A 100 -28.00 1.04 24.59
C PRO A 100 -29.42 0.80 24.09
N VAL A 101 -30.25 0.21 24.94
CA VAL A 101 -31.64 -0.15 24.62
C VAL A 101 -32.57 0.95 25.11
N TYR A 102 -33.61 1.27 24.32
CA TYR A 102 -34.64 2.21 24.74
C TYR A 102 -35.36 1.71 26.00
N GLU A 103 -35.46 2.60 26.99
CA GLU A 103 -36.22 2.38 28.21
C GLU A 103 -37.02 3.65 28.51
N ALA A 104 -38.35 3.53 28.46
CA ALA A 104 -39.24 4.67 28.63
C ALA A 104 -39.14 5.25 30.05
N ASN A 105 -38.78 6.52 30.18
CA ASN A 105 -38.73 7.22 31.47
C ASN A 105 -39.83 8.29 31.55
N ALA A 106 -40.90 7.97 32.29
CA ALA A 106 -42.09 8.83 32.43
C ALA A 106 -41.82 10.18 33.11
N GLY A 107 -40.68 10.36 33.78
CA GLY A 107 -40.30 11.65 34.39
C GLY A 107 -39.34 12.47 33.53
N VAL A 108 -39.07 12.07 32.28
CA VAL A 108 -38.27 12.83 31.31
C VAL A 108 -39.18 13.37 30.22
N GLU A 109 -39.20 14.69 30.05
CA GLU A 109 -40.02 15.36 29.03
C GLU A 109 -39.20 16.32 28.16
N LEU A 110 -39.47 16.30 26.86
CA LEU A 110 -38.93 17.28 25.90
C LEU A 110 -39.78 18.55 25.96
N LEU A 111 -39.12 19.68 26.23
CA LEU A 111 -39.76 20.97 26.47
C LEU A 111 -39.82 21.83 25.20
N ALA A 112 -40.62 22.89 25.28
CA ALA A 112 -40.67 23.94 24.27
C ALA A 112 -39.28 24.56 23.99
N GLY A 113 -39.07 25.03 22.76
CA GLY A 113 -37.78 25.53 22.26
C GLY A 113 -36.82 24.43 21.80
N SER A 114 -37.25 23.17 21.82
CA SER A 114 -36.55 22.05 21.17
C SER A 114 -36.89 22.00 19.68
N GLY A 115 -35.94 21.57 18.86
CA GLY A 115 -36.12 21.41 17.41
C GLY A 115 -34.82 21.60 16.64
N GLU A 116 -34.92 21.58 15.31
CA GLU A 116 -33.81 21.84 14.41
C GLU A 116 -33.91 23.27 13.88
N THR A 117 -32.95 24.13 14.25
CA THR A 117 -32.91 25.56 13.87
C THR A 117 -31.48 26.00 13.60
N ASP A 118 -31.27 26.80 12.55
CA ASP A 118 -29.96 27.35 12.16
C ASP A 118 -28.82 26.31 12.05
N GLY A 119 -29.10 25.14 11.46
CA GLY A 119 -28.13 24.06 11.31
C GLY A 119 -27.73 23.40 12.63
N ARG A 120 -28.56 23.52 13.67
CA ARG A 120 -28.36 22.92 14.99
C ARG A 120 -29.60 22.19 15.48
N MET A 121 -29.38 21.03 16.08
CA MET A 121 -30.36 20.31 16.88
C MET A 121 -30.30 20.82 18.32
N VAL A 122 -31.44 21.22 18.86
CA VAL A 122 -31.59 21.68 20.25
C VAL A 122 -32.65 20.83 20.94
N ALA A 123 -32.29 20.22 22.07
CA ALA A 123 -33.23 19.53 22.94
C ALA A 123 -33.20 20.13 24.34
N ASN A 124 -34.30 20.74 24.76
CA ASN A 124 -34.53 21.20 26.12
C ASN A 124 -35.27 20.09 26.86
N VAL A 125 -34.68 19.53 27.90
CA VAL A 125 -35.17 18.36 28.62
C VAL A 125 -35.44 18.74 30.07
N LYS A 126 -36.59 18.33 30.60
CA LYS A 126 -36.82 18.31 32.05
C LYS A 126 -36.76 16.88 32.53
N CYS A 127 -36.02 16.66 33.60
CA CYS A 127 -36.02 15.39 34.33
C CYS A 127 -36.55 15.59 35.74
N GLY A 128 -37.73 15.04 36.03
CA GLY A 128 -38.34 14.98 37.36
C GLY A 128 -38.10 13.66 38.11
N SER A 129 -37.62 12.62 37.43
CA SER A 129 -37.39 11.26 37.96
C SER A 129 -35.91 10.85 38.01
N CYS A 130 -34.98 11.79 37.84
CA CYS A 130 -33.53 11.53 37.87
C CYS A 130 -33.04 11.31 39.32
N SER A 131 -33.52 10.27 39.99
CA SER A 131 -33.26 9.98 41.41
C SER A 131 -31.79 9.67 41.75
N GLN A 132 -30.96 9.41 40.72
CA GLN A 132 -29.53 9.18 40.85
C GLN A 132 -28.73 10.50 41.00
N LEU A 133 -29.34 11.65 40.72
CA LEU A 133 -28.70 12.96 40.83
C LEU A 133 -28.81 13.51 42.27
N MET A 134 -27.68 13.91 42.82
CA MET A 134 -27.59 14.64 44.07
C MET A 134 -27.72 16.15 43.79
N LEU A 135 -28.92 16.71 43.99
CA LEU A 135 -29.23 18.08 43.58
C LEU A 135 -28.46 19.19 44.32
N GLY A 136 -27.90 18.87 45.49
CA GLY A 136 -27.09 19.80 46.30
C GLY A 136 -25.57 19.62 46.15
N SER A 137 -25.10 18.78 45.23
CA SER A 137 -23.66 18.47 45.09
C SER A 137 -23.25 18.25 43.63
N SER A 138 -22.00 17.81 43.44
CA SER A 138 -21.46 17.49 42.11
C SER A 138 -21.92 16.11 41.64
N ASN A 139 -22.32 16.03 40.38
CA ASN A 139 -22.80 14.81 39.74
C ASN A 139 -21.91 14.44 38.55
N ALA A 140 -21.64 13.14 38.38
CA ALA A 140 -20.87 12.64 37.25
C ALA A 140 -21.73 12.52 35.99
N TRP A 141 -21.14 12.91 34.86
CA TRP A 141 -21.76 12.93 33.55
C TRP A 141 -20.83 12.36 32.50
N LEU A 142 -21.43 11.73 31.50
CA LEU A 142 -20.76 11.28 30.30
C LEU A 142 -21.50 11.82 29.07
N SER A 143 -20.80 12.00 27.97
CA SER A 143 -21.40 12.41 26.69
C SER A 143 -20.76 11.64 25.55
N ALA A 144 -21.49 11.44 24.47
CA ALA A 144 -21.02 10.76 23.26
C ALA A 144 -21.68 11.35 22.01
N TRP A 145 -21.04 11.28 20.85
CA TRP A 145 -21.59 11.80 19.60
C TRP A 145 -21.07 11.04 18.39
N LYS A 146 -21.86 11.05 17.31
CA LYS A 146 -21.50 10.42 16.03
C LYS A 146 -21.66 11.40 14.87
N HIS A 147 -20.62 11.57 14.06
CA HIS A 147 -20.69 12.30 12.80
C HIS A 147 -21.36 11.46 11.72
N GLY A 148 -22.19 12.11 10.91
CA GLY A 148 -22.93 11.46 9.84
C GLY A 148 -24.09 12.32 9.35
N GLY A 149 -24.82 11.79 8.37
CA GLY A 149 -26.09 12.37 7.94
C GLY A 149 -27.14 12.26 9.05
N SER A 150 -28.18 13.10 8.96
CA SER A 150 -29.31 13.04 9.88
C SER A 150 -29.96 11.65 9.87
N LEU A 151 -30.19 11.08 11.05
CA LEU A 151 -30.93 9.82 11.19
C LEU A 151 -32.39 9.94 10.70
N GLY A 152 -32.95 11.16 10.75
CA GLY A 152 -34.26 11.48 10.17
C GLY A 152 -35.40 10.59 10.69
N SER A 153 -35.40 10.25 11.98
CA SER A 153 -36.29 9.23 12.54
C SER A 153 -37.02 9.70 13.80
N ARG A 154 -38.29 9.30 13.91
CA ARG A 154 -39.14 9.47 15.11
C ARG A 154 -39.16 8.25 16.02
N ASP A 155 -38.51 7.17 15.60
CA ASP A 155 -38.48 5.92 16.35
C ASP A 155 -37.54 6.03 17.55
N LEU A 156 -38.11 6.01 18.75
CA LEU A 156 -37.35 6.13 20.00
C LEU A 156 -36.34 5.00 20.20
N ASP A 157 -36.53 3.82 19.58
CA ASP A 157 -35.61 2.68 19.65
C ASP A 157 -34.76 2.52 18.38
N ALA A 158 -34.61 3.58 17.58
CA ALA A 158 -33.83 3.54 16.35
C ALA A 158 -32.41 2.98 16.58
N GLN A 159 -31.91 2.19 15.63
CA GLN A 159 -30.52 1.72 15.68
C GLN A 159 -29.55 2.88 15.49
N ILE A 160 -28.57 2.97 16.39
CA ILE A 160 -27.54 4.01 16.35
C ILE A 160 -26.17 3.37 16.20
N GLY A 161 -25.35 3.92 15.30
CA GLY A 161 -23.97 3.47 15.12
C GLY A 161 -23.09 3.82 16.33
N TYR A 162 -21.91 3.19 16.42
CA TYR A 162 -20.91 3.48 17.45
C TYR A 162 -20.46 4.95 17.41
N HIS A 163 -20.26 5.57 18.58
CA HIS A 163 -19.86 6.99 18.69
C HIS A 163 -18.43 7.25 18.24
N ASP A 164 -18.21 8.38 17.58
CA ASP A 164 -16.88 8.79 17.12
C ASP A 164 -16.10 9.53 18.21
N GLY A 165 -16.80 10.13 19.19
CA GLY A 165 -16.19 10.83 20.32
C GLY A 165 -17.04 10.77 21.59
N HIS A 166 -16.40 11.00 22.74
CA HIS A 166 -17.04 11.01 24.05
C HIS A 166 -16.28 11.90 25.05
N ALA A 167 -16.93 12.29 26.15
CA ALA A 167 -16.28 13.01 27.25
C ALA A 167 -16.90 12.65 28.60
N LEU A 168 -16.08 12.65 29.67
CA LEU A 168 -16.50 12.47 31.06
C LEU A 168 -16.24 13.76 31.84
N PHE A 169 -17.20 14.20 32.62
CA PHE A 169 -17.10 15.44 33.39
C PHE A 169 -18.03 15.39 34.60
N SER A 170 -17.83 16.33 35.53
CA SER A 170 -18.65 16.47 36.72
C SER A 170 -19.23 17.89 36.76
N VAL A 171 -20.51 17.99 37.12
CA VAL A 171 -21.23 19.26 37.19
C VAL A 171 -21.68 19.49 38.62
N ASP A 172 -21.22 20.60 39.20
CA ASP A 172 -21.63 21.08 40.52
C ASP A 172 -22.95 21.84 40.42
N PHE A 173 -24.04 21.19 40.84
CA PHE A 173 -25.38 21.78 40.76
C PHE A 173 -25.60 22.94 41.72
N ALA A 174 -24.78 23.10 42.76
CA ALA A 174 -24.80 24.29 43.60
C ALA A 174 -24.45 25.57 42.83
N LYS A 175 -23.81 25.44 41.65
CA LYS A 175 -23.45 26.55 40.76
C LYS A 175 -24.27 26.60 39.47
N ALA A 176 -25.25 25.70 39.34
CA ALA A 176 -26.18 25.64 38.21
C ALA A 176 -27.61 25.99 38.66
N THR A 177 -27.76 26.73 39.77
CA THR A 177 -29.07 27.04 40.32
C THR A 177 -29.83 28.05 39.46
N ILE A 178 -31.15 27.89 39.37
CA ILE A 178 -32.07 28.80 38.70
C ILE A 178 -33.12 29.29 39.68
N SER A 179 -33.65 30.49 39.43
CA SER A 179 -34.55 31.22 40.34
C SER A 179 -35.97 30.66 40.41
N SER A 180 -36.38 29.82 39.45
CA SER A 180 -37.73 29.23 39.43
C SER A 180 -37.75 27.86 38.77
N ASP A 181 -38.70 27.01 39.16
CA ASP A 181 -38.94 25.70 38.53
C ASP A 181 -39.70 25.85 37.21
N ARG A 182 -39.02 26.42 36.21
CA ARG A 182 -39.52 26.61 34.84
C ARG A 182 -38.39 26.43 33.85
N ASN A 183 -38.74 26.11 32.60
CA ASN A 183 -37.79 25.98 31.48
C ASN A 183 -36.93 27.25 31.35
N PRO A 184 -35.63 27.22 31.70
CA PRO A 184 -34.77 28.40 31.68
C PRO A 184 -34.31 28.77 30.26
N TYR A 185 -34.61 27.94 29.27
CA TYR A 185 -34.10 28.05 27.90
C TYR A 185 -35.06 28.78 26.94
N VAL A 186 -36.25 29.17 27.40
CA VAL A 186 -37.27 29.86 26.58
C VAL A 186 -37.96 30.97 27.38
N GLY A 187 -37.71 32.24 27.04
CA GLY A 187 -38.39 33.42 27.62
C GLY A 187 -37.44 34.62 27.82
N GLY A 188 -37.77 35.76 27.19
CA GLY A 188 -36.87 36.92 27.06
C GLY A 188 -36.96 37.99 28.17
N GLY A 189 -35.84 38.68 28.37
CA GLY A 189 -35.69 39.89 29.20
C GLY A 189 -34.28 40.00 29.81
N ASP A 190 -33.35 40.62 29.08
CA ASP A 190 -32.09 41.24 29.55
C ASP A 190 -30.87 40.42 30.02
N ASP A 191 -30.76 39.10 29.82
CA ASP A 191 -29.52 38.37 30.16
C ASP A 191 -29.09 37.33 29.12
N ALA A 192 -29.26 37.65 27.83
CA ALA A 192 -28.39 37.06 26.81
C ALA A 192 -27.01 37.68 26.96
N GLY A 193 -26.16 37.08 27.79
CA GLY A 193 -24.75 37.41 27.92
C GLY A 193 -24.05 37.32 26.57
N ASN A 194 -24.10 38.43 25.83
CA ASN A 194 -23.31 38.71 24.65
C ASN A 194 -21.83 38.65 25.07
N SER A 195 -21.24 37.48 24.96
CA SER A 195 -19.80 37.31 25.10
C SER A 195 -19.18 37.78 23.80
N THR A 196 -19.01 39.10 23.70
CA THR A 196 -18.16 39.76 22.72
C THR A 196 -16.78 39.11 22.68
N SER A 197 -16.37 38.76 21.46
CA SER A 197 -15.02 38.70 20.91
C SER A 197 -13.88 39.08 21.88
N GLY A 198 -13.37 38.09 22.61
CA GLY A 198 -12.11 38.16 23.34
C GLY A 198 -11.06 37.30 22.65
N SER A 199 -10.25 37.89 21.78
CA SER A 199 -9.07 37.25 21.22
C SER A 199 -8.03 37.02 22.32
N GLY A 200 -7.83 35.76 22.71
CA GLY A 200 -6.70 35.31 23.52
C GLY A 200 -7.07 34.60 24.83
N ALA A 201 -6.57 33.35 24.93
CA ALA A 201 -6.50 32.46 26.11
C ALA A 201 -7.62 31.40 26.29
N GLY A 202 -7.30 30.15 25.89
CA GLY A 202 -7.64 28.87 26.54
C GLY A 202 -9.11 28.43 26.75
N PRO A 203 -9.42 27.11 26.67
CA PRO A 203 -10.75 26.58 26.96
C PRO A 203 -10.98 26.50 28.47
N ALA A 204 -11.70 27.46 29.05
CA ALA A 204 -12.11 27.40 30.46
C ALA A 204 -13.57 26.90 30.58
N PRO A 205 -13.85 25.83 31.36
CA PRO A 205 -15.21 25.43 31.70
C PRO A 205 -15.92 26.51 32.55
N GLY A 206 -17.25 26.61 32.45
CA GLY A 206 -18.05 27.46 33.32
C GLY A 206 -17.85 27.13 34.80
N GLY A 207 -18.07 28.11 35.70
CA GLY A 207 -17.61 28.12 37.10
C GLY A 207 -18.00 26.95 38.03
N GLY A 208 -18.76 25.95 37.55
CA GLY A 208 -19.14 24.73 38.26
C GLY A 208 -18.90 23.41 37.54
N VAL A 209 -18.19 23.39 36.41
CA VAL A 209 -17.87 22.12 35.72
C VAL A 209 -16.43 21.72 35.98
N VAL A 210 -16.25 20.55 36.57
CA VAL A 210 -14.95 19.90 36.71
C VAL A 210 -14.85 18.82 35.65
N VAL A 211 -14.07 19.09 34.61
CA VAL A 211 -13.80 18.12 33.56
C VAL A 211 -12.88 17.02 34.13
N VAL A 212 -13.45 15.84 34.37
CA VAL A 212 -12.71 14.66 34.88
C VAL A 212 -11.89 14.04 33.73
N GLN A 213 -12.45 14.02 32.52
CA GLN A 213 -11.81 13.52 31.31
C GLN A 213 -12.43 14.13 30.04
N ALA A 214 -12.00 15.32 29.62
CA ALA A 214 -12.11 15.75 28.23
C ALA A 214 -11.04 15.02 27.43
N ASP A 215 -11.39 14.61 26.20
CA ASP A 215 -10.68 13.60 25.42
C ASP A 215 -9.15 13.64 25.60
N PRO A 216 -8.58 12.82 26.51
CA PRO A 216 -7.15 12.79 26.76
C PRO A 216 -6.42 12.26 25.54
N ILE A 217 -7.13 11.55 24.66
CA ILE A 217 -6.57 10.88 23.50
C ILE A 217 -6.01 11.95 22.56
N GLN A 218 -6.74 13.01 22.22
CA GLN A 218 -6.21 14.03 21.29
C GLN A 218 -5.01 14.80 21.86
N THR A 219 -5.03 15.12 23.16
CA THR A 219 -3.90 15.79 23.82
C THR A 219 -2.68 14.87 23.88
N LEU A 220 -2.87 13.58 24.17
CA LEU A 220 -1.81 12.57 24.16
C LEU A 220 -1.29 12.29 22.74
N VAL A 221 -2.17 12.26 21.72
CA VAL A 221 -1.84 12.14 20.30
C VAL A 221 -0.95 13.30 19.87
N ASN A 222 -1.38 14.53 20.15
CA ASN A 222 -0.63 15.74 19.82
C ASN A 222 0.73 15.78 20.55
N ALA A 223 0.75 15.48 21.85
CA ALA A 223 1.98 15.45 22.64
C ALA A 223 2.95 14.37 22.15
N HIS A 224 2.48 13.15 21.89
CA HIS A 224 3.28 12.08 21.32
C HIS A 224 3.85 12.46 19.95
N GLY A 225 2.98 12.94 19.04
CA GLY A 225 3.34 13.31 17.68
C GLY A 225 4.38 14.44 17.63
N ILE A 226 4.20 15.49 18.43
CA ILE A 226 5.14 16.63 18.49
C ILE A 226 6.49 16.18 19.05
N ILE A 227 6.50 15.49 20.20
CA ILE A 227 7.74 15.06 20.86
C ILE A 227 8.52 14.11 19.94
N MET A 228 7.87 13.09 19.37
CA MET A 228 8.53 12.11 18.52
C MET A 228 9.02 12.71 17.20
N SER A 229 8.28 13.67 16.62
CA SER A 229 8.71 14.38 15.42
C SER A 229 9.97 15.20 15.68
N VAL A 230 10.01 15.98 16.77
CA VAL A 230 11.20 16.77 17.14
C VAL A 230 12.41 15.86 17.39
N VAL A 231 12.22 14.73 18.09
CA VAL A 231 13.28 13.77 18.40
C VAL A 231 13.91 13.17 17.13
N PHE A 232 13.10 12.64 16.21
CA PHE A 232 13.61 11.88 15.06
C PHE A 232 13.94 12.74 13.83
N VAL A 233 13.23 13.85 13.60
CA VAL A 233 13.45 14.73 12.44
C VAL A 233 14.58 15.73 12.71
N LEU A 234 14.70 16.23 13.94
CA LEU A 234 15.68 17.26 14.30
C LEU A 234 16.72 16.77 15.29
N GLY A 235 16.30 16.22 16.43
CA GLY A 235 17.16 15.87 17.56
C GLY A 235 18.31 14.93 17.19
N TYR A 236 18.00 13.73 16.71
CA TYR A 236 19.00 12.72 16.34
C TYR A 236 19.87 13.15 15.14
N PRO A 237 19.32 13.74 14.05
CA PRO A 237 20.13 14.26 12.96
C PRO A 237 21.13 15.36 13.38
N ILE A 238 20.69 16.34 14.17
CA ILE A 238 21.55 17.39 14.73
C ILE A 238 22.64 16.75 15.60
N GLY A 239 22.26 15.81 16.47
CA GLY A 239 23.20 15.08 17.32
C GLY A 239 24.28 14.34 16.53
N ALA A 240 23.92 13.72 15.41
CA ALA A 240 24.87 13.07 14.52
C ALA A 240 25.81 14.08 13.82
N MET A 241 25.34 15.30 13.54
CA MET A 241 26.14 16.37 12.93
C MET A 241 27.09 17.06 13.92
N LEU A 242 26.73 17.18 15.21
CA LEU A 242 27.56 17.85 16.22
C LEU A 242 28.98 17.27 16.31
N MET A 243 29.13 15.95 16.24
CA MET A 243 30.45 15.30 16.27
C MET A 243 31.30 15.64 15.04
N SER A 244 30.68 15.93 13.90
CA SER A 244 31.37 16.32 12.66
C SER A 244 31.67 17.82 12.57
N LEU A 245 30.90 18.67 13.25
CA LEU A 245 31.04 20.13 13.25
C LEU A 245 31.95 20.64 14.36
N VAL A 246 31.70 20.21 15.60
CA VAL A 246 32.35 20.76 16.80
C VAL A 246 33.53 19.89 17.24
N GLY A 247 33.52 18.61 16.87
CA GLY A 247 34.61 17.67 17.17
C GLY A 247 34.76 17.28 18.65
N ARG A 248 33.90 17.80 19.53
CA ARG A 248 33.90 17.54 20.98
C ARG A 248 32.92 16.42 21.32
N TRP A 249 33.45 15.30 21.84
CA TRP A 249 32.65 14.11 22.17
C TRP A 249 31.61 14.38 23.28
N ALA A 250 31.96 15.20 24.28
CA ALA A 250 31.08 15.51 25.41
C ALA A 250 29.79 16.23 24.97
N ILE A 251 29.88 17.12 23.97
CA ILE A 251 28.72 17.84 23.42
C ILE A 251 27.82 16.89 22.65
N HIS A 252 28.42 16.00 21.85
CA HIS A 252 27.66 14.94 21.16
C HIS A 252 26.96 14.02 22.16
N ALA A 253 27.67 13.51 23.16
CA ALA A 253 27.11 12.62 24.17
C ALA A 253 26.00 13.29 25.00
N GLY A 254 26.22 14.54 25.44
CA GLY A 254 25.23 15.30 26.20
C GLY A 254 23.94 15.57 25.40
N TRP A 255 24.05 16.01 24.15
CA TRP A 255 22.89 16.21 23.28
C TRP A 255 22.14 14.90 23.00
N GLN A 256 22.88 13.82 22.68
CA GLN A 256 22.29 12.51 22.43
C GLN A 256 21.57 11.96 23.67
N LEU A 257 22.08 12.22 24.87
CA LEU A 257 21.41 11.85 26.11
C LEU A 257 20.08 12.59 26.30
N VAL A 258 20.04 13.91 26.05
CA VAL A 258 18.80 14.69 26.14
C VAL A 258 17.75 14.17 25.16
N VAL A 259 18.13 13.95 23.90
CA VAL A 259 17.23 13.42 22.87
C VAL A 259 16.77 11.99 23.21
N PHE A 260 17.67 11.17 23.77
CA PHE A 260 17.33 9.81 24.23
C PHE A 260 16.29 9.81 25.36
N LEU A 261 16.41 10.71 26.34
CA LEU A 261 15.41 10.85 27.40
C LEU A 261 14.07 11.36 26.86
N ALA A 262 14.10 12.31 25.91
CA ALA A 262 12.89 12.80 25.25
C ALA A 262 12.18 11.72 24.43
N MET A 263 12.93 10.80 23.79
CA MET A 263 12.37 9.64 23.10
C MET A 263 11.59 8.73 24.07
N TRP A 264 12.16 8.42 25.24
CA TRP A 264 11.48 7.60 26.25
C TRP A 264 10.25 8.30 26.83
N ALA A 265 10.29 9.63 26.99
CA ALA A 265 9.11 10.40 27.36
C ALA A 265 8.01 10.32 26.29
N GLY A 266 8.36 10.52 25.01
CA GLY A 266 7.44 10.37 23.88
C GLY A 266 6.87 8.95 23.76
N PHE A 267 7.69 7.93 24.02
CA PHE A 267 7.27 6.53 24.05
C PHE A 267 6.30 6.24 25.20
N GLY A 268 6.55 6.79 26.40
CA GLY A 268 5.62 6.67 27.54
C GLY A 268 4.24 7.26 27.23
N VAL A 269 4.20 8.43 26.59
CA VAL A 269 2.94 9.04 26.12
C VAL A 269 2.27 8.17 25.05
N GLY A 270 3.04 7.64 24.08
CA GLY A 270 2.52 6.74 23.05
C GLY A 270 2.00 5.39 23.59
N TYR A 271 2.67 4.82 24.59
CA TYR A 271 2.25 3.57 25.25
C TYR A 271 0.92 3.76 26.00
N THR A 272 0.80 4.86 26.75
CA THR A 272 -0.45 5.20 27.45
C THR A 272 -1.59 5.46 26.47
N LEU A 273 -1.33 6.11 25.34
CA LEU A 273 -2.28 6.29 24.25
C LEU A 273 -2.70 4.96 23.60
N ALA A 274 -1.74 4.10 23.24
CA ALA A 274 -2.00 2.83 22.58
C ALA A 274 -2.76 1.83 23.46
N ARG A 275 -2.52 1.87 24.78
CA ARG A 275 -3.28 1.06 25.77
C ARG A 275 -4.71 1.56 25.96
N ARG A 276 -4.94 2.88 25.84
CA ARG A 276 -6.27 3.50 25.97
C ARG A 276 -7.14 3.36 24.71
N THR A 277 -6.52 3.13 23.55
CA THR A 277 -7.20 3.02 22.25
C THR A 277 -7.26 1.58 21.71
N ASP A 278 -6.78 0.58 22.47
CA ASP A 278 -6.61 -0.83 22.04
C ASP A 278 -5.79 -0.99 20.73
N LEU A 279 -4.96 0.00 20.40
CA LEU A 279 -4.06 0.00 19.23
C LEU A 279 -2.66 -0.54 19.55
N PHE A 280 -2.44 -1.00 20.78
CA PHE A 280 -1.16 -1.55 21.20
C PHE A 280 -0.80 -2.81 20.39
N PHE A 281 0.28 -2.71 19.62
CA PHE A 281 0.80 -3.79 18.76
C PHE A 281 -0.14 -4.28 17.64
N ARG A 282 -1.26 -3.60 17.39
CA ARG A 282 -2.22 -3.96 16.32
C ARG A 282 -2.01 -3.18 15.01
N GLN A 283 -1.19 -2.13 15.04
CA GLN A 283 -0.96 -1.23 13.91
C GLN A 283 0.51 -1.17 13.53
N CYS A 284 0.80 -0.94 12.25
CA CYS A 284 2.17 -0.92 11.72
C CYS A 284 3.05 0.15 12.42
N HIS A 285 2.50 1.34 12.67
CA HIS A 285 3.19 2.42 13.41
C HIS A 285 3.54 2.02 14.86
N SER A 286 2.63 1.34 15.58
CA SER A 286 2.88 0.95 16.97
C SER A 286 3.85 -0.23 17.07
N GLN A 287 3.76 -1.21 16.17
CA GLN A 287 4.71 -2.32 16.07
C GLN A 287 6.14 -1.84 15.75
N LEU A 288 6.30 -1.05 14.69
CA LEU A 288 7.59 -0.55 14.24
C LEU A 288 8.20 0.45 15.25
N GLY A 289 7.37 1.29 15.88
CA GLY A 289 7.80 2.21 16.93
C GLY A 289 8.39 1.52 18.16
N ILE A 290 7.79 0.42 18.63
CA ILE A 290 8.31 -0.36 19.77
C ILE A 290 9.67 -0.98 19.43
N ILE A 291 9.75 -1.65 18.27
CA ILE A 291 11.00 -2.26 17.79
C ILE A 291 12.09 -1.19 17.70
N LEU A 292 11.77 -0.02 17.13
CA LEU A 292 12.72 1.07 16.97
C LEU A 292 13.26 1.60 18.31
N VAL A 293 12.41 1.80 19.31
CA VAL A 293 12.84 2.28 20.65
C VAL A 293 13.79 1.27 21.32
N CYS A 294 13.51 -0.04 21.19
CA CYS A 294 14.40 -1.09 21.66
C CYS A 294 15.76 -1.03 20.95
N LEU A 295 15.75 -0.90 19.62
CA LEU A 295 16.97 -0.83 18.82
C LEU A 295 17.80 0.43 19.12
N VAL A 296 17.17 1.59 19.28
CA VAL A 296 17.85 2.85 19.66
C VAL A 296 18.46 2.76 21.05
N SER A 297 17.88 1.98 21.97
CA SER A 297 18.43 1.79 23.31
C SER A 297 19.78 1.05 23.34
N LEU A 298 20.15 0.37 22.26
CA LEU A 298 21.48 -0.22 22.09
C LEU A 298 22.56 0.80 21.66
N GLN A 299 22.16 1.97 21.15
CA GLN A 299 23.09 2.99 20.65
C GLN A 299 24.03 3.59 21.71
N PRO A 300 23.58 3.94 22.93
CA PRO A 300 24.47 4.44 23.98
C PRO A 300 25.56 3.43 24.35
N LEU A 301 25.24 2.14 24.39
CA LEU A 301 26.20 1.06 24.65
C LEU A 301 27.26 0.99 23.55
N LEU A 302 26.83 0.95 22.28
CA LEU A 302 27.74 0.95 21.12
C LEU A 302 28.58 2.24 21.06
N GLY A 303 27.99 3.38 21.43
CA GLY A 303 28.67 4.67 21.52
C GLY A 303 29.76 4.68 22.61
N TYR A 304 29.47 4.12 23.79
CA TYR A 304 30.44 3.95 24.87
C TYR A 304 31.58 3.01 24.46
N LEU A 305 31.27 1.85 23.86
CA LEU A 305 32.28 0.90 23.38
C LEU A 305 33.15 1.52 22.28
N HIS A 306 32.56 2.27 21.35
CA HIS A 306 33.29 3.05 20.35
C HIS A 306 34.20 4.08 21.00
N HIS A 307 33.72 4.84 21.99
CA HIS A 307 34.52 5.84 22.68
C HIS A 307 35.71 5.21 23.44
N ARG A 308 35.46 4.13 24.18
CA ARG A 308 36.51 3.38 24.91
C ARG A 308 37.55 2.80 23.96
N HIS A 309 37.13 2.25 22.83
CA HIS A 309 38.05 1.75 21.79
C HIS A 309 38.89 2.89 21.21
N TYR A 310 38.27 4.03 20.91
CA TYR A 310 38.96 5.19 20.34
C TYR A 310 39.96 5.82 21.32
N LEU A 311 39.64 5.87 22.62
CA LEU A 311 40.57 6.35 23.65
C LEU A 311 41.82 5.47 23.76
N ARG A 312 41.66 4.14 23.62
CA ARG A 312 42.76 3.16 23.70
C ARG A 312 43.64 3.14 22.46
N HIS A 313 43.05 3.08 21.26
CA HIS A 313 43.80 2.82 20.02
C HIS A 313 44.01 4.06 19.15
N LYS A 314 43.36 5.18 19.45
CA LYS A 314 43.37 6.42 18.64
C LYS A 314 43.00 6.20 17.16
N GLN A 315 42.38 5.07 16.84
CA GLN A 315 41.96 4.64 15.50
C GLN A 315 40.52 4.12 15.54
N ARG A 316 39.85 4.13 14.38
CA ARG A 316 38.50 3.55 14.22
C ARG A 316 38.59 2.04 14.12
N GLY A 317 37.85 1.34 14.98
CA GLY A 317 37.69 -0.12 14.91
C GLY A 317 36.35 -0.52 14.29
N ILE A 318 36.07 -1.82 14.23
CA ILE A 318 34.81 -2.39 13.70
C ILE A 318 33.60 -1.82 14.46
N ILE A 319 33.69 -1.74 15.79
CA ILE A 319 32.66 -1.15 16.66
C ILE A 319 32.34 0.31 16.26
N SER A 320 33.33 1.06 15.77
CA SER A 320 33.12 2.43 15.30
C SER A 320 32.25 2.48 14.05
N TYR A 321 32.43 1.54 13.12
CA TYR A 321 31.61 1.45 11.91
C TYR A 321 30.20 0.94 12.21
N LEU A 322 30.08 -0.06 13.08
CA LEU A 322 28.79 -0.58 13.55
C LEU A 322 27.95 0.54 14.18
N HIS A 323 28.48 1.26 15.17
CA HIS A 323 27.77 2.37 15.82
C HIS A 323 27.28 3.43 14.81
N ILE A 324 28.13 3.82 13.85
CA ILE A 324 27.82 4.87 12.86
C ILE A 324 26.75 4.42 11.86
N TRP A 325 26.88 3.23 11.27
CA TRP A 325 25.93 2.76 10.25
C TRP A 325 24.62 2.31 10.87
N TYR A 326 24.67 1.59 11.99
CA TYR A 326 23.50 1.24 12.79
C TYR A 326 22.71 2.51 13.17
N GLY A 327 23.40 3.58 13.57
CA GLY A 327 22.74 4.85 13.96
C GLY A 327 22.08 5.55 12.78
N ARG A 328 22.64 5.44 11.58
CA ARG A 328 22.05 6.02 10.36
C ARG A 328 20.78 5.29 9.95
N SER A 329 20.80 3.96 9.99
CA SER A 329 19.63 3.15 9.65
C SER A 329 18.47 3.43 10.61
N LEU A 330 18.73 3.56 11.92
CA LEU A 330 17.69 3.86 12.91
C LEU A 330 17.06 5.25 12.74
N ILE A 331 17.84 6.26 12.34
CA ILE A 331 17.28 7.60 12.04
C ILE A 331 16.31 7.54 10.86
N ILE A 332 16.66 6.82 9.79
CA ILE A 332 15.80 6.64 8.61
C ILE A 332 14.52 5.90 9.00
N LEU A 333 14.66 4.80 9.72
CA LEU A 333 13.53 4.00 10.19
C LEU A 333 12.59 4.81 11.10
N GLY A 334 13.15 5.71 11.93
CA GLY A 334 12.37 6.63 12.75
C GLY A 334 11.60 7.71 11.98
N MET A 335 12.15 8.22 10.88
CA MET A 335 11.42 9.13 10.00
C MET A 335 10.26 8.41 9.29
N ILE A 336 10.48 7.19 8.80
CA ILE A 336 9.42 6.36 8.21
C ILE A 336 8.31 6.09 9.25
N ASN A 337 8.69 5.72 10.47
CA ASN A 337 7.73 5.50 11.56
C ASN A 337 6.92 6.76 11.88
N GLY A 338 7.57 7.93 11.89
CA GLY A 338 6.92 9.22 12.11
C GLY A 338 5.87 9.51 11.04
N GLY A 339 6.19 9.28 9.77
CA GLY A 339 5.22 9.43 8.66
C GLY A 339 3.99 8.51 8.80
N LEU A 340 4.19 7.26 9.19
CA LEU A 340 3.09 6.33 9.50
C LEU A 340 2.22 6.80 10.68
N GLY A 341 2.84 7.44 11.67
CA GLY A 341 2.13 8.02 12.82
C GLY A 341 1.25 9.22 12.45
N LEU A 342 1.71 10.05 11.51
CA LEU A 342 0.91 11.16 10.96
C LEU A 342 -0.29 10.63 10.17
N GLN A 343 -0.10 9.57 9.37
CA GLN A 343 -1.19 8.91 8.64
C GLN A 343 -2.25 8.33 9.59
N LEU A 344 -1.82 7.76 10.72
CA LEU A 344 -2.72 7.20 11.74
C LEU A 344 -3.51 8.27 12.50
N ALA A 345 -3.00 9.50 12.63
CA ALA A 345 -3.65 10.60 13.34
C ALA A 345 -4.79 11.27 12.55
N GLY A 346 -5.24 10.70 11.42
CA GLY A 346 -6.38 11.20 10.65
C GLY A 346 -6.15 12.52 9.93
N LEU A 347 -4.91 13.03 9.89
CA LEU A 347 -4.52 14.19 9.08
C LEU A 347 -4.48 13.81 7.60
N THR A 348 -5.65 13.61 7.00
CA THR A 348 -5.84 13.45 5.55
C THR A 348 -6.28 14.77 4.92
N THR A 349 -5.73 15.03 3.71
CA THR A 349 -6.07 16.00 2.65
C THR A 349 -6.42 17.48 2.94
N ASP A 350 -6.86 17.89 4.13
CA ASP A 350 -7.33 19.28 4.35
C ASP A 350 -6.29 20.18 5.06
N ASN A 351 -5.22 19.60 5.63
CA ASN A 351 -4.15 20.33 6.33
C ASN A 351 -2.77 20.11 5.67
N HIS A 352 -2.64 20.58 4.42
CA HIS A 352 -1.39 20.52 3.63
C HIS A 352 -0.15 21.09 4.36
N ALA A 353 -0.34 22.04 5.28
CA ALA A 353 0.77 22.74 5.93
C ALA A 353 1.69 21.82 6.77
N PHE A 354 1.15 20.86 7.52
CA PHE A 354 1.97 20.01 8.41
C PHE A 354 2.75 18.93 7.65
N ILE A 355 2.11 18.30 6.65
CA ILE A 355 2.76 17.30 5.80
C ILE A 355 3.84 17.97 4.95
N VAL A 356 3.55 19.13 4.35
CA VAL A 356 4.52 19.92 3.59
C VAL A 356 5.68 20.35 4.49
N ALA A 357 5.43 20.87 5.69
CA ALA A 357 6.48 21.24 6.64
C ALA A 357 7.36 20.04 7.02
N TYR A 358 6.76 18.87 7.29
CA TYR A 358 7.49 17.64 7.60
C TYR A 358 8.39 17.21 6.42
N CYS A 359 7.86 17.15 5.21
CA CYS A 359 8.60 16.79 4.00
C CYS A 359 9.73 17.79 3.68
N VAL A 360 9.48 19.09 3.82
CA VAL A 360 10.48 20.16 3.61
C VAL A 360 11.62 20.01 4.61
N VAL A 361 11.34 19.80 5.89
CA VAL A 361 12.39 19.65 6.91
C VAL A 361 13.21 18.39 6.65
N VAL A 362 12.59 17.27 6.30
CA VAL A 362 13.29 16.03 5.93
C VAL A 362 14.19 16.26 4.70
N ALA A 363 13.69 16.93 3.66
CA ALA A 363 14.46 17.25 2.46
C ALA A 363 15.65 18.17 2.76
N VAL A 364 15.48 19.19 3.61
CA VAL A 364 16.55 20.11 4.02
C VAL A 364 17.63 19.38 4.83
N VAL A 365 17.24 18.52 5.77
CA VAL A 365 18.20 17.73 6.57
C VAL A 365 18.96 16.73 5.69
N ALA A 366 18.27 16.09 4.74
CA ALA A 366 18.89 15.20 3.75
C ALA A 366 19.87 15.97 2.85
N ALA A 367 19.48 17.13 2.31
CA ALA A 367 20.32 17.99 1.48
C ALA A 367 21.56 18.50 2.25
N ALA A 368 21.38 18.92 3.52
CA ALA A 368 22.49 19.33 4.39
C ALA A 368 23.47 18.19 4.66
N ARG A 369 22.99 16.94 4.77
CA ARG A 369 23.84 15.73 4.86
C ARG A 369 24.59 15.43 3.55
N VAL A 370 23.91 15.53 2.40
CA VAL A 370 24.46 15.22 1.06
C VAL A 370 25.43 16.30 0.57
N SER A 371 25.28 17.55 1.04
CA SER A 371 26.15 18.68 0.70
C SER A 371 27.60 18.55 1.18
N ARG A 372 27.89 17.59 2.08
CA ARG A 372 29.25 17.36 2.61
C ARG A 372 30.04 16.39 1.75
N ILE A 373 30.86 16.95 0.87
CA ILE A 373 31.78 16.23 0.00
C ILE A 373 32.97 15.73 0.82
N ARG A 374 33.25 14.42 0.77
CA ARG A 374 34.55 13.90 1.23
C ARG A 374 35.57 14.13 0.12
N CYS A 375 36.59 14.93 0.40
CA CYS A 375 37.77 15.03 -0.43
C CYS A 375 38.58 13.72 -0.30
N ASP A 376 38.86 13.10 -1.43
CA ASP A 376 39.74 11.93 -1.59
C ASP A 376 41.22 12.30 -1.65
N GLY A 377 41.53 13.59 -1.76
CA GLY A 377 42.89 14.14 -1.75
C GLY A 377 43.51 14.34 -3.13
N ASP A 378 42.78 14.06 -4.21
CA ASP A 378 43.20 14.34 -5.59
C ASP A 378 42.95 15.82 -5.96
N GLN A 379 43.68 16.33 -6.97
CA GLN A 379 43.46 17.65 -7.55
C GLN A 379 43.09 17.54 -9.03
N PRO A 380 41.81 17.72 -9.41
CA PRO A 380 40.64 17.96 -8.57
C PRO A 380 40.10 16.68 -7.91
N CYS A 381 39.44 16.83 -6.75
CA CYS A 381 38.85 15.72 -5.99
C CYS A 381 37.79 14.97 -6.82
N HIS A 382 37.73 13.63 -6.79
CA HIS A 382 36.79 12.86 -7.63
C HIS A 382 35.33 13.25 -7.38
N GLY A 383 34.97 13.49 -6.11
CA GLY A 383 33.64 13.95 -5.73
C GLY A 383 33.29 15.37 -6.23
N CYS A 384 34.29 16.21 -6.45
CA CYS A 384 34.18 17.56 -6.99
C CYS A 384 34.04 17.51 -8.52
N ARG A 385 34.80 16.61 -9.17
CA ARG A 385 34.80 16.36 -10.61
C ARG A 385 33.46 15.82 -11.10
N ILE A 386 32.89 14.82 -10.43
CA ILE A 386 31.58 14.25 -10.81
C ILE A 386 30.44 15.28 -10.76
N ARG A 387 30.54 16.26 -9.84
CA ARG A 387 29.46 17.22 -9.58
C ARG A 387 29.72 18.60 -10.16
N ASN A 388 30.77 18.75 -10.97
CA ASN A 388 31.15 19.98 -11.65
C ASN A 388 31.25 21.20 -10.70
N ARG A 389 31.87 21.01 -9.52
CA ARG A 389 32.06 22.07 -8.51
C ARG A 389 33.54 22.39 -8.30
N GLU A 390 33.83 23.67 -8.05
CA GLU A 390 35.19 24.14 -7.74
C GLU A 390 35.71 23.53 -6.42
N CYS A 391 36.89 22.91 -6.49
CA CYS A 391 37.46 22.15 -5.39
C CYS A 391 38.28 23.05 -4.45
N SER A 392 37.66 23.56 -3.38
CA SER A 392 38.35 24.30 -2.32
C SER A 392 38.61 23.42 -1.09
N TYR A 393 39.88 23.15 -0.80
CA TYR A 393 40.29 22.36 0.36
C TYR A 393 40.26 23.20 1.64
N THR A 394 39.44 22.79 2.63
CA THR A 394 39.49 23.33 3.99
C THR A 394 40.12 22.29 4.94
N PRO A 395 41.19 22.64 5.67
CA PRO A 395 41.88 21.68 6.54
C PRO A 395 40.96 21.22 7.68
N SER A 396 40.70 19.91 7.72
CA SER A 396 40.00 19.27 8.83
C SER A 396 40.87 19.34 10.10
N ARG A 397 40.30 19.86 11.20
CA ARG A 397 40.94 19.87 12.54
C ARG A 397 41.10 18.48 13.19
N ARG A 398 40.81 17.38 12.47
CA ARG A 398 41.13 16.01 12.90
C ARG A 398 42.40 15.56 12.20
N GLY A 399 43.44 15.31 12.99
CA GLY A 399 44.81 15.18 12.53
C GLY A 399 45.13 14.01 11.62
N GLY A 400 46.28 14.18 10.96
CA GLY A 400 47.15 13.14 10.43
C GLY A 400 46.89 12.73 8.98
N SER A 401 47.87 12.97 8.10
CA SER A 401 47.90 12.36 6.77
C SER A 401 47.84 10.84 6.91
N ARG A 402 46.86 10.17 6.28
CA ARG A 402 46.97 8.73 6.05
C ARG A 402 48.13 8.53 5.08
N LYS A 403 49.31 8.14 5.59
CA LYS A 403 50.41 7.65 4.75
C LYS A 403 49.85 6.51 3.89
N LYS A 404 49.94 6.65 2.56
CA LYS A 404 49.78 5.52 1.64
C LYS A 404 50.75 4.42 2.09
N ARG A 405 50.23 3.21 2.28
CA ARG A 405 51.07 2.03 2.49
C ARG A 405 51.74 1.76 1.15
N ASN A 406 53.00 2.15 1.01
CA ASN A 406 53.83 1.74 -0.12
C ASN A 406 53.94 0.21 -0.05
N VAL A 407 53.27 -0.46 -0.99
CA VAL A 407 53.53 -1.87 -1.27
C VAL A 407 54.86 -1.88 -2.01
N ALA A 408 55.88 -2.45 -1.37
CA ALA A 408 57.18 -2.64 -1.99
C ALA A 408 57.04 -3.65 -3.14
N ALA A 409 57.48 -3.24 -4.33
CA ALA A 409 57.70 -4.14 -5.45
C ALA A 409 58.76 -5.19 -5.04
N LYS A 410 58.44 -6.47 -5.21
CA LYS A 410 59.41 -7.56 -5.22
C LYS A 410 59.51 -8.08 -6.66
N PRO A 411 60.72 -8.37 -7.17
CA PRO A 411 60.94 -8.49 -8.60
C PRO A 411 60.48 -9.84 -9.16
N THR A 412 60.19 -9.76 -10.46
CA THR A 412 59.80 -10.78 -11.43
C THR A 412 60.56 -12.09 -11.38
N SER A 413 59.83 -13.20 -11.46
CA SER A 413 60.17 -14.34 -12.34
C SER A 413 58.94 -15.23 -12.56
N ASN A 414 58.59 -15.40 -13.84
CA ASN A 414 57.81 -16.48 -14.46
C ASN A 414 56.50 -16.94 -13.83
N GLU A 415 55.37 -16.67 -14.49
CA GLU A 415 54.43 -17.69 -15.00
C GLU A 415 53.26 -17.05 -15.79
N GLN A 416 52.77 -17.82 -16.77
CA GLN A 416 51.60 -17.78 -17.65
C GLN A 416 50.57 -16.61 -17.60
N PRO A 417 49.93 -16.24 -18.74
CA PRO A 417 48.86 -15.25 -18.75
C PRO A 417 47.57 -15.85 -18.17
N ASP A 418 47.25 -15.49 -16.93
CA ASP A 418 45.93 -15.77 -16.34
C ASP A 418 44.85 -14.93 -17.06
N LEU A 419 43.93 -15.63 -17.72
CA LEU A 419 42.61 -15.13 -18.12
C LEU A 419 41.79 -14.84 -16.85
N ALA A 420 41.92 -13.63 -16.31
CA ALA A 420 41.09 -13.17 -15.19
C ALA A 420 39.75 -12.62 -15.72
N PHE A 421 38.71 -13.45 -15.75
CA PHE A 421 37.33 -13.02 -15.98
C PHE A 421 36.83 -12.16 -14.79
N PRO A 422 36.12 -11.04 -15.00
CA PRO A 422 35.59 -10.22 -13.92
C PRO A 422 34.43 -10.94 -13.22
N SER A 423 34.56 -11.17 -11.91
CA SER A 423 33.49 -11.71 -11.09
C SER A 423 32.33 -10.71 -11.06
N PRO A 424 31.08 -11.07 -11.43
CA PRO A 424 29.95 -10.20 -11.20
C PRO A 424 29.78 -9.97 -9.69
N PRO A 425 29.49 -8.75 -9.22
CA PRO A 425 29.14 -8.55 -7.83
C PRO A 425 27.80 -9.25 -7.57
N LEU A 426 27.76 -10.33 -6.76
CA LEU A 426 26.53 -11.10 -6.49
C LEU A 426 25.33 -10.28 -5.98
N SER A 427 25.57 -9.05 -5.49
CA SER A 427 24.51 -8.08 -5.19
C SER A 427 23.63 -7.74 -6.40
N GLU A 428 24.18 -7.86 -7.61
CA GLU A 428 23.46 -7.71 -8.88
C GLU A 428 22.69 -8.99 -9.28
N ILE A 429 22.82 -10.12 -8.59
CA ILE A 429 22.05 -11.32 -8.91
C ILE A 429 20.85 -11.46 -7.96
N ASP A 430 21.03 -11.11 -6.69
CA ASP A 430 20.01 -11.27 -5.63
C ASP A 430 18.72 -10.47 -5.92
N HIS A 431 18.85 -9.26 -6.51
CA HIS A 431 17.71 -8.41 -6.82
C HIS A 431 16.72 -9.04 -7.82
N LEU A 432 17.14 -10.01 -8.64
CA LEU A 432 16.29 -10.73 -9.61
C LEU A 432 15.20 -11.58 -8.93
N THR A 433 15.35 -11.88 -7.64
CA THR A 433 14.37 -12.67 -6.89
C THR A 433 13.46 -11.84 -5.99
N SER A 434 13.67 -10.53 -5.89
CA SER A 434 12.87 -9.63 -5.03
C SER A 434 11.42 -9.45 -5.55
N PRO A 435 10.45 -9.10 -4.67
CA PRO A 435 9.10 -8.73 -5.11
C PRO A 435 9.14 -7.56 -6.10
N GLY A 436 8.60 -7.74 -7.29
CA GLY A 436 8.64 -6.72 -8.35
C GLY A 436 10.04 -6.47 -8.94
N ALA A 437 10.98 -7.41 -8.80
CA ALA A 437 12.33 -7.33 -9.39
C ALA A 437 12.31 -6.81 -10.84
N GLY A 438 13.07 -5.74 -11.10
CA GLY A 438 13.17 -5.10 -12.41
C GLY A 438 11.97 -4.24 -12.84
N LEU A 439 10.85 -4.19 -12.10
CA LEU A 439 9.78 -3.25 -12.42
C LEU A 439 10.17 -1.82 -12.05
N ARG A 440 10.12 -0.91 -13.03
CA ARG A 440 10.26 0.53 -12.77
C ARG A 440 8.93 1.12 -12.35
N LEU A 441 8.88 1.74 -11.17
CA LEU A 441 7.73 2.53 -10.76
C LEU A 441 7.74 3.85 -11.55
N LEU A 442 6.77 4.03 -12.44
CA LEU A 442 6.63 5.27 -13.19
C LEU A 442 5.81 6.28 -12.37
N SER A 443 6.43 7.42 -12.05
CA SER A 443 5.74 8.61 -11.57
C SER A 443 5.13 9.36 -12.75
N PHE A 444 3.89 9.78 -12.58
CA PHE A 444 3.20 10.62 -13.55
C PHE A 444 3.14 12.00 -12.93
N ASP A 445 3.93 12.93 -13.47
CA ASP A 445 3.70 14.35 -13.22
C ASP A 445 2.51 14.75 -14.08
N GLU A 446 1.57 15.48 -13.48
CA GLU A 446 0.40 16.03 -14.16
C GLU A 446 0.92 16.99 -15.24
N LEU A 447 1.01 16.52 -16.48
CA LEU A 447 1.31 17.40 -17.60
C LEU A 447 0.07 18.28 -17.80
N ASP A 448 0.30 19.57 -17.59
CA ASP A 448 -0.66 20.64 -17.79
C ASP A 448 -1.01 20.71 -19.30
N LEU A 449 -1.98 19.89 -19.70
CA LEU A 449 -2.43 19.70 -21.08
C LEU A 449 -3.03 20.97 -21.70
N GLN A 450 -3.12 22.06 -20.93
CA GLN A 450 -3.54 23.38 -21.39
C GLN A 450 -2.41 24.23 -22.01
N ASN A 451 -1.13 23.93 -21.74
CA ASN A 451 -0.02 24.81 -22.16
C ASN A 451 0.75 24.33 -23.41
N GLY A 452 0.27 23.30 -24.11
CA GLY A 452 0.87 22.82 -25.37
C GLY A 452 0.71 23.75 -26.58
N ALA A 453 -0.06 24.84 -26.46
CA ALA A 453 -0.25 25.83 -27.53
C ALA A 453 0.76 26.99 -27.50
N GLY A 454 1.72 27.01 -26.56
CA GLY A 454 2.57 28.19 -26.38
C GLY A 454 3.96 27.87 -25.87
N SER A 455 4.83 27.32 -26.73
CA SER A 455 6.26 27.68 -26.82
C SER A 455 7.00 26.59 -27.60
N LEU A 456 7.08 26.77 -28.92
CA LEU A 456 8.19 26.20 -29.68
C LEU A 456 8.67 27.25 -30.69
N GLY A 457 9.84 27.81 -30.38
CA GLY A 457 10.78 28.51 -31.26
C GLY A 457 10.22 29.32 -32.43
N THR A 458 10.34 30.64 -32.32
CA THR A 458 10.46 31.52 -33.49
C THR A 458 11.59 31.01 -34.40
N SER A 459 11.22 30.48 -35.57
CA SER A 459 12.07 30.45 -36.75
C SER A 459 11.17 30.62 -37.96
N GLU A 460 11.39 31.74 -38.65
CA GLU A 460 10.71 32.12 -39.87
C GLU A 460 10.91 31.04 -40.96
N SER A 461 9.82 30.48 -41.48
CA SER A 461 9.53 30.30 -42.92
C SER A 461 8.47 29.22 -43.16
N GLY A 462 7.35 29.64 -43.78
CA GLY A 462 6.56 28.92 -44.80
C GLY A 462 6.07 27.48 -44.56
N ALA A 463 4.73 27.33 -44.60
CA ALA A 463 3.90 26.11 -44.64
C ALA A 463 3.65 25.43 -43.28
N GLU A 464 2.44 25.61 -42.75
CA GLU A 464 1.93 24.86 -41.59
C GLU A 464 1.65 23.39 -42.00
N ASP A 465 2.66 22.52 -41.82
CA ASP A 465 2.43 21.08 -41.70
C ASP A 465 1.85 20.80 -40.30
N PHE A 466 0.58 20.40 -40.22
CA PHE A 466 0.00 19.89 -38.97
C PHE A 466 0.77 18.64 -38.53
N VAL A 467 1.44 18.70 -37.38
CA VAL A 467 2.16 17.56 -36.80
C VAL A 467 1.16 16.46 -36.42
N GLN A 468 1.05 15.43 -37.26
CA GLN A 468 0.29 14.22 -36.93
C GLN A 468 1.06 13.42 -35.88
N HIS A 469 0.41 13.14 -34.75
CA HIS A 469 1.00 12.34 -33.68
C HIS A 469 0.65 10.85 -33.90
N ALA A 470 1.63 9.94 -33.82
CA ALA A 470 1.42 8.51 -34.09
C ALA A 470 1.02 7.70 -32.83
N VAL A 471 -0.06 8.10 -32.16
CA VAL A 471 -0.67 7.29 -31.10
C VAL A 471 -1.83 6.47 -31.65
N ARG A 472 -1.84 5.19 -31.31
CA ARG A 472 -2.83 4.22 -31.77
C ARG A 472 -4.18 4.44 -31.10
N ILE A 473 -5.15 4.93 -31.86
CA ILE A 473 -6.56 5.06 -31.46
C ILE A 473 -7.44 4.44 -32.55
N TYR A 474 -8.71 4.19 -32.24
CA TYR A 474 -9.68 3.61 -33.15
C TYR A 474 -10.95 4.47 -33.17
N ASP A 475 -11.66 4.42 -34.29
CA ASP A 475 -12.86 5.21 -34.56
C ASP A 475 -14.15 4.64 -33.94
N SER A 476 -14.13 3.38 -33.47
CA SER A 476 -15.32 2.67 -33.02
C SER A 476 -15.00 1.58 -31.97
N GLU A 477 -15.98 1.29 -31.10
CA GLU A 477 -15.88 0.19 -30.12
C GLU A 477 -15.70 -1.18 -30.79
N GLN A 478 -16.24 -1.36 -32.00
CA GLN A 478 -16.05 -2.59 -32.78
C GLN A 478 -14.60 -2.75 -33.27
N ALA A 479 -13.94 -1.65 -33.66
CA ALA A 479 -12.53 -1.67 -34.03
C ALA A 479 -11.63 -1.90 -32.81
N ILE A 480 -11.98 -1.33 -31.64
CA ILE A 480 -11.31 -1.61 -30.35
C ILE A 480 -11.43 -3.09 -30.00
N LEU A 481 -12.63 -3.68 -30.13
CA LEU A 481 -12.85 -5.10 -29.89
C LEU A 481 -12.06 -5.98 -30.86
N ASN A 482 -11.99 -5.63 -32.15
CA ASN A 482 -11.16 -6.34 -33.13
C ASN A 482 -9.69 -6.33 -32.71
N ALA A 483 -9.15 -5.17 -32.32
CA ALA A 483 -7.79 -5.05 -31.84
C ALA A 483 -7.52 -5.80 -30.52
N TYR A 484 -8.51 -5.92 -29.63
CA TYR A 484 -8.42 -6.79 -28.45
C TYR A 484 -8.15 -8.25 -28.85
N TYR A 485 -8.85 -8.77 -29.86
CA TYR A 485 -8.63 -10.15 -30.35
C TYR A 485 -7.26 -10.35 -31.01
N ILE A 486 -6.68 -9.30 -31.60
CA ILE A 486 -5.35 -9.35 -32.22
C ILE A 486 -4.24 -9.35 -31.16
N TYR A 487 -4.30 -8.44 -30.18
CA TYR A 487 -3.14 -8.16 -29.31
C TYR A 487 -3.26 -8.70 -27.89
N LEU A 488 -4.46 -8.75 -27.31
CA LEU A 488 -4.66 -9.01 -25.88
C LEU A 488 -5.21 -10.42 -25.62
N HIS A 489 -6.18 -10.86 -26.41
CA HIS A 489 -7.00 -12.04 -26.12
C HIS A 489 -6.19 -13.33 -25.92
N GLN A 490 -5.15 -13.55 -26.74
CA GLN A 490 -4.28 -14.73 -26.61
C GLN A 490 -3.56 -14.85 -25.25
N TYR A 491 -3.31 -13.74 -24.57
CA TYR A 491 -2.63 -13.68 -23.27
C TYR A 491 -3.59 -13.42 -22.10
N PHE A 492 -4.72 -12.78 -22.39
CA PHE A 492 -5.71 -12.35 -21.41
C PHE A 492 -7.16 -12.58 -21.93
N PRO A 493 -7.61 -13.85 -22.02
CA PRO A 493 -8.89 -14.24 -22.61
C PRO A 493 -10.06 -14.00 -21.65
N ILE A 494 -10.39 -12.73 -21.42
CA ILE A 494 -11.48 -12.28 -20.54
C ILE A 494 -12.85 -12.25 -21.24
N LEU A 495 -12.87 -12.09 -22.57
CA LEU A 495 -14.08 -12.14 -23.38
C LEU A 495 -14.24 -13.53 -24.03
N PRO A 496 -15.46 -13.97 -24.39
CA PRO A 496 -15.68 -15.18 -25.19
C PRO A 496 -15.02 -15.11 -26.59
N PRO A 497 -15.03 -16.22 -27.35
CA PRO A 497 -14.52 -16.24 -28.72
C PRO A 497 -15.23 -15.21 -29.61
N PRO A 498 -14.56 -14.67 -30.64
CA PRO A 498 -15.14 -13.62 -31.47
C PRO A 498 -16.33 -14.16 -32.28
N VAL A 499 -17.42 -13.39 -32.29
CA VAL A 499 -18.64 -13.73 -33.05
C VAL A 499 -18.49 -13.42 -34.55
N ARG A 500 -17.55 -12.53 -34.90
CA ARG A 500 -17.23 -12.14 -36.27
C ARG A 500 -15.77 -12.51 -36.58
N PRO A 501 -15.42 -12.81 -37.84
CA PRO A 501 -14.03 -13.01 -38.22
C PRO A 501 -13.17 -11.80 -37.85
N VAL A 502 -11.97 -12.07 -37.31
CA VAL A 502 -11.01 -11.02 -36.98
C VAL A 502 -10.48 -10.41 -38.28
N THR A 503 -10.49 -9.09 -38.37
CA THR A 503 -10.05 -8.32 -39.54
C THR A 503 -8.67 -7.71 -39.29
N PRO A 504 -7.90 -7.38 -40.34
CA PRO A 504 -6.63 -6.69 -40.18
C PRO A 504 -6.77 -5.41 -39.35
N ASP A 505 -5.73 -5.15 -38.59
CA ASP A 505 -5.63 -4.01 -37.70
C ASP A 505 -5.64 -2.67 -38.47
N ASN A 506 -6.45 -1.72 -38.01
CA ASN A 506 -6.67 -0.43 -38.70
C ASN A 506 -6.75 0.75 -37.71
N PRO A 507 -5.63 1.17 -37.11
CA PRO A 507 -5.60 2.31 -36.20
C PRO A 507 -5.59 3.66 -36.95
N ILE A 508 -6.16 4.70 -36.33
CA ILE A 508 -6.22 6.05 -36.89
C ILE A 508 -5.14 6.96 -36.28
N ARG A 509 -4.59 7.86 -37.11
CA ARG A 509 -3.68 8.94 -36.68
C ARG A 509 -4.47 10.13 -36.19
N ILE A 510 -3.87 10.90 -35.28
CA ILE A 510 -4.55 12.02 -34.65
C ILE A 510 -3.81 13.32 -34.95
N THR A 511 -4.60 14.33 -35.33
CA THR A 511 -4.14 15.68 -35.64
C THR A 511 -4.33 16.66 -34.49
N SER A 512 -5.18 16.37 -33.50
CA SER A 512 -5.42 17.19 -32.30
C SER A 512 -5.69 16.34 -31.06
N LEU A 513 -5.18 16.77 -29.91
CA LEU A 513 -5.38 16.10 -28.61
C LEU A 513 -6.85 16.01 -28.18
N GLU A 514 -7.70 16.94 -28.64
CA GLU A 514 -9.16 16.89 -28.43
C GLU A 514 -9.79 15.69 -29.16
N GLY A 515 -9.18 15.19 -30.24
CA GLY A 515 -9.60 13.98 -30.95
C GLY A 515 -9.12 12.67 -30.31
N CYS A 516 -8.28 12.72 -29.26
CA CYS A 516 -7.82 11.51 -28.55
C CYS A 516 -8.87 10.90 -27.62
N PHE A 517 -9.85 11.71 -27.21
CA PHE A 517 -10.89 11.31 -26.28
C PHE A 517 -12.18 11.30 -27.07
N PRO A 518 -12.49 10.20 -27.78
CA PRO A 518 -13.77 10.10 -28.45
C PRO A 518 -14.86 10.30 -27.40
N LEU A 519 -15.60 11.41 -27.53
CA LEU A 519 -16.80 11.77 -26.76
C LEU A 519 -17.92 10.70 -26.85
N SER A 520 -17.66 9.56 -27.50
CA SER A 520 -18.58 8.48 -27.82
C SER A 520 -18.26 7.14 -27.14
N LEU A 521 -17.13 6.97 -26.43
CA LEU A 521 -16.86 5.73 -25.70
C LEU A 521 -17.59 5.73 -24.37
N THR A 522 -18.48 4.76 -24.19
CA THR A 522 -19.33 4.65 -22.98
C THR A 522 -19.08 3.38 -22.19
N SER A 523 -18.36 2.41 -22.77
CA SER A 523 -17.99 1.19 -22.07
C SER A 523 -16.68 1.37 -21.28
N PRO A 524 -16.65 1.06 -19.96
CA PRO A 524 -15.41 1.09 -19.18
C PRO A 524 -14.40 0.05 -19.70
N LEU A 525 -14.89 -1.06 -20.25
CA LEU A 525 -14.04 -2.09 -20.84
C LEU A 525 -13.38 -1.60 -22.14
N ALA A 526 -14.12 -0.89 -23.00
CA ALA A 526 -13.55 -0.30 -24.21
C ALA A 526 -12.46 0.73 -23.89
N LEU A 527 -12.67 1.56 -22.85
CA LEU A 527 -11.67 2.51 -22.36
C LEU A 527 -10.42 1.80 -21.81
N ALA A 528 -10.60 0.75 -21.00
CA ALA A 528 -9.49 -0.03 -20.45
C ALA A 528 -8.69 -0.77 -21.55
N ILE A 529 -9.36 -1.31 -22.57
CA ILE A 529 -8.71 -1.91 -23.75
C ILE A 529 -7.94 -0.83 -24.51
N SER A 530 -8.55 0.34 -24.74
CA SER A 530 -7.92 1.45 -25.44
C SER A 530 -6.67 1.96 -24.70
N ALA A 531 -6.69 2.02 -23.37
CA ALA A 531 -5.52 2.36 -22.57
C ALA A 531 -4.35 1.41 -22.82
N MET A 532 -4.62 0.11 -22.95
CA MET A 532 -3.60 -0.90 -23.28
C MET A 532 -3.13 -0.79 -24.73
N LEU A 533 -4.05 -0.58 -25.68
CA LEU A 533 -3.72 -0.49 -27.10
C LEU A 533 -2.95 0.79 -27.46
N ALA A 534 -3.20 1.91 -26.77
CA ALA A 534 -2.48 3.17 -26.97
C ALA A 534 -0.97 3.06 -26.68
N LEU A 535 -0.56 2.06 -25.89
CA LEU A 535 0.85 1.76 -25.63
C LEU A 535 1.53 1.11 -26.83
N ILE A 536 0.81 0.46 -27.74
CA ILE A 536 1.41 -0.22 -28.90
C ILE A 536 1.85 0.83 -29.93
N PRO A 537 3.09 0.76 -30.46
CA PRO A 537 3.56 1.66 -31.52
C PRO A 537 2.66 1.62 -32.77
N PHE A 538 2.68 2.72 -33.53
CA PHE A 538 1.96 2.80 -34.80
C PHE A 538 2.68 1.98 -35.90
N PRO A 539 1.96 1.34 -36.86
CA PRO A 539 2.57 0.48 -37.88
C PRO A 539 3.74 1.06 -38.69
N ASP A 540 3.75 2.37 -38.93
CA ASP A 540 4.79 3.03 -39.74
C ASP A 540 6.00 3.51 -38.92
N GLN A 541 6.01 3.27 -37.60
CA GLN A 541 7.17 3.59 -36.76
C GLN A 541 8.22 2.47 -36.87
N GLU A 542 9.38 2.78 -37.44
CA GLU A 542 10.53 1.90 -37.31
C GLU A 542 10.88 1.73 -35.81
N PRO A 543 11.18 0.49 -35.35
CA PRO A 543 11.63 0.26 -34.00
C PRO A 543 13.05 0.83 -33.82
N THR A 544 13.16 2.13 -33.56
CA THR A 544 14.45 2.76 -33.26
C THR A 544 14.84 2.51 -31.81
N PRO A 545 16.11 2.18 -31.52
CA PRO A 545 16.60 1.90 -30.16
C PRO A 545 16.70 3.14 -29.25
N VAL A 546 16.48 4.34 -29.80
CA VAL A 546 16.40 5.61 -29.07
C VAL A 546 14.96 5.82 -28.61
N MET A 547 14.75 6.27 -27.37
CA MET A 547 13.42 6.62 -26.85
C MET A 547 12.64 7.42 -27.90
N SER A 548 11.62 6.80 -28.50
CA SER A 548 10.82 7.45 -29.53
C SER A 548 10.23 8.72 -28.90
N THR A 549 10.29 9.84 -29.61
CA THR A 549 9.73 11.13 -29.19
C THR A 549 8.26 11.02 -28.76
N GLU A 550 7.57 9.97 -29.20
CA GLU A 550 6.16 9.71 -28.94
C GLU A 550 5.86 8.76 -27.77
N GLU A 551 6.87 8.14 -27.14
CA GLU A 551 6.68 7.27 -25.96
C GLU A 551 6.03 8.01 -24.77
N PRO A 552 6.45 9.24 -24.40
CA PRO A 552 5.78 10.01 -23.35
C PRO A 552 4.32 10.33 -23.67
N LEU A 553 4.00 10.54 -24.96
CA LEU A 553 2.65 10.86 -25.41
C LEU A 553 1.73 9.63 -25.33
N ARG A 554 2.17 8.48 -25.84
CA ARG A 554 1.45 7.19 -25.68
C ARG A 554 1.17 6.89 -24.21
N ARG A 555 2.17 7.10 -23.34
CA ARG A 555 2.03 6.92 -21.89
C ARG A 555 0.95 7.82 -21.28
N SER A 556 0.95 9.10 -21.63
CA SER A 556 0.00 10.08 -21.09
C SER A 556 -1.44 9.76 -21.51
N ILE A 557 -1.65 9.46 -22.81
CA ILE A 557 -2.96 9.08 -23.34
C ILE A 557 -3.45 7.78 -22.71
N ALA A 558 -2.60 6.75 -22.64
CA ALA A 558 -2.94 5.49 -21.97
C ALA A 558 -3.35 5.71 -20.51
N HIS A 559 -2.67 6.61 -19.79
CA HIS A 559 -3.01 6.90 -18.41
C HIS A 559 -4.35 7.63 -18.27
N LYS A 560 -4.63 8.59 -19.13
CA LYS A 560 -5.91 9.31 -19.12
C LYS A 560 -7.08 8.38 -19.48
N LEU A 561 -6.91 7.51 -20.48
CA LEU A 561 -7.89 6.47 -20.82
C LEU A 561 -8.13 5.50 -19.65
N ALA A 562 -7.08 5.14 -18.91
CA ALA A 562 -7.20 4.31 -17.71
C ALA A 562 -7.95 5.02 -16.56
N GLN A 563 -7.81 6.34 -16.41
CA GLN A 563 -8.58 7.14 -15.45
C GLN A 563 -10.06 7.21 -15.84
N LEU A 564 -10.36 7.53 -17.12
CA LEU A 564 -11.73 7.54 -17.64
C LEU A 564 -12.41 6.18 -17.48
N ALA A 565 -11.68 5.09 -17.70
CA ALA A 565 -12.19 3.75 -17.45
C ALA A 565 -12.60 3.53 -15.98
N LEU A 566 -11.80 4.02 -15.02
CA LEU A 566 -12.13 3.92 -13.59
C LEU A 566 -13.34 4.77 -13.21
N GLU A 567 -13.40 6.01 -13.68
CA GLU A 567 -14.55 6.90 -13.48
C GLU A 567 -15.83 6.24 -14.01
N CYS A 568 -15.77 5.62 -15.20
CA CYS A 568 -16.91 4.91 -15.76
C CYS A 568 -17.29 3.64 -14.98
N VAL A 569 -16.32 2.91 -14.40
CA VAL A 569 -16.60 1.78 -13.49
C VAL A 569 -17.33 2.25 -12.23
N GLU A 570 -16.92 3.39 -11.67
CA GLU A 570 -17.55 3.97 -10.49
C GLU A 570 -18.99 4.41 -10.79
N SER A 571 -19.21 5.14 -11.89
CA SER A 571 -20.56 5.51 -12.35
C SER A 571 -21.47 4.31 -12.62
N ASP A 572 -20.95 3.24 -13.21
CA ASP A 572 -21.71 2.00 -13.43
C ASP A 572 -22.12 1.33 -12.12
N SER A 573 -21.28 1.40 -11.08
CA SER A 573 -21.57 0.82 -9.78
C SER A 573 -22.73 1.54 -9.09
N GLU A 574 -22.78 2.88 -9.19
CA GLU A 574 -23.89 3.69 -8.65
C GLU A 574 -25.24 3.29 -9.27
N LEU A 575 -25.27 3.09 -10.60
CA LEU A 575 -26.48 2.67 -11.31
C LEU A 575 -26.97 1.27 -10.92
N ILE A 576 -26.08 0.38 -10.49
CA ILE A 576 -26.43 -0.96 -10.03
C ILE A 576 -27.04 -0.91 -8.62
N ASP A 577 -26.52 -0.04 -7.74
CA ASP A 577 -26.98 0.12 -6.36
C ASP A 577 -28.37 0.80 -6.26
N ASP A 578 -28.74 1.64 -7.23
CA ASP A 578 -30.04 2.35 -7.28
C ASP A 578 -31.26 1.45 -7.63
N THR A 579 -31.07 0.12 -7.75
CA THR A 579 -32.15 -0.80 -8.11
C THR A 579 -33.13 -1.01 -6.93
N PRO A 580 -34.45 -0.74 -7.07
CA PRO A 580 -35.38 -0.77 -5.93
C PRO A 580 -35.65 -2.20 -5.43
N GLY A 581 -35.11 -2.55 -4.26
CA GLY A 581 -35.39 -3.81 -3.57
C GLY A 581 -34.30 -4.17 -2.57
N GLY A 582 -34.49 -3.80 -1.30
CA GLY A 582 -33.53 -3.94 -0.19
C GLY A 582 -33.21 -5.37 0.27
N HIS A 583 -33.01 -6.31 -0.65
CA HIS A 583 -32.42 -7.62 -0.36
C HIS A 583 -31.25 -7.87 -1.33
N PRO A 584 -30.09 -8.39 -0.86
CA PRO A 584 -29.00 -8.86 -1.70
C PRO A 584 -29.47 -10.09 -2.49
N SER A 585 -30.22 -9.83 -3.55
CA SER A 585 -30.67 -10.81 -4.53
C SER A 585 -29.60 -10.87 -5.61
N PRO A 586 -29.32 -12.04 -6.21
CA PRO A 586 -28.44 -12.11 -7.38
C PRO A 586 -28.95 -11.14 -8.45
N ILE A 587 -28.11 -10.20 -8.89
CA ILE A 587 -28.51 -9.20 -9.89
C ILE A 587 -28.96 -9.95 -11.15
N PRO A 588 -30.22 -9.82 -11.58
CA PRO A 588 -30.69 -10.53 -12.76
C PRO A 588 -29.93 -10.06 -14.00
N PHE A 589 -29.30 -10.98 -14.74
CA PHE A 589 -28.68 -10.68 -16.05
C PHE A 589 -29.72 -10.36 -17.16
N LYS A 590 -31.01 -10.30 -16.81
CA LYS A 590 -32.12 -9.93 -17.68
C LYS A 590 -32.73 -8.61 -17.18
N GLY A 591 -32.63 -7.57 -18.01
CA GLY A 591 -32.94 -6.18 -17.67
C GLY A 591 -31.64 -5.37 -17.60
N GLN A 592 -31.58 -4.24 -18.31
CA GLN A 592 -30.38 -3.39 -18.35
C GLN A 592 -30.52 -2.24 -17.34
N PRO A 593 -29.86 -2.30 -16.16
CA PRO A 593 -29.75 -1.12 -15.29
C PRO A 593 -28.85 -0.04 -15.90
N ILE A 594 -27.90 -0.43 -16.74
CA ILE A 594 -26.95 0.46 -17.40
C ILE A 594 -27.40 0.73 -18.85
N PRO A 595 -27.66 2.00 -19.26
CA PRO A 595 -28.26 2.33 -20.55
C PRO A 595 -27.23 2.39 -21.69
N ARG A 596 -26.54 1.27 -21.99
CA ARG A 596 -25.65 1.15 -23.16
C ARG A 596 -25.71 -0.23 -23.81
N PHE A 597 -25.21 -0.32 -25.04
CA PHE A 597 -25.02 -1.60 -25.73
C PHE A 597 -23.79 -2.33 -25.19
N PRO A 598 -23.81 -3.67 -25.13
CA PRO A 598 -22.64 -4.44 -24.72
C PRO A 598 -21.53 -4.34 -25.78
N LEU A 599 -20.29 -4.17 -25.32
CA LEU A 599 -19.11 -4.17 -26.18
C LEU A 599 -18.98 -5.49 -26.97
N HIS A 600 -19.28 -6.62 -26.32
CA HIS A 600 -19.29 -7.94 -26.93
C HIS A 600 -20.69 -8.57 -26.84
N PRO A 601 -21.29 -9.08 -27.95
CA PRO A 601 -22.68 -9.56 -27.96
C PRO A 601 -23.00 -10.67 -26.96
N ARG A 602 -22.01 -11.51 -26.61
CA ARG A 602 -22.15 -12.60 -25.63
C ARG A 602 -21.60 -12.26 -24.24
N THR A 603 -21.47 -10.97 -23.93
CA THR A 603 -21.00 -10.49 -22.63
C THR A 603 -21.96 -9.42 -22.14
N PRO A 604 -22.65 -9.62 -21.00
CA PRO A 604 -23.59 -8.64 -20.50
C PRO A 604 -22.86 -7.40 -19.99
N VAL A 605 -23.48 -6.22 -20.18
CA VAL A 605 -22.92 -4.90 -19.84
C VAL A 605 -22.43 -4.82 -18.39
N MET A 606 -23.12 -5.49 -17.47
CA MET A 606 -22.78 -5.53 -16.04
C MET A 606 -21.40 -6.13 -15.75
N LEU A 607 -20.87 -6.99 -16.62
CA LEU A 607 -19.52 -7.54 -16.46
C LEU A 607 -18.44 -6.57 -16.93
N GLU A 608 -18.75 -5.57 -17.76
CA GLU A 608 -17.73 -4.71 -18.36
C GLU A 608 -16.89 -3.97 -17.32
N GLY A 609 -17.49 -3.48 -16.23
CA GLY A 609 -16.75 -2.80 -15.17
C GLY A 609 -15.76 -3.72 -14.43
N LEU A 610 -16.19 -4.95 -14.12
CA LEU A 610 -15.33 -5.99 -13.55
C LEU A 610 -14.17 -6.32 -14.51
N LEU A 611 -14.49 -6.57 -15.79
CA LEU A 611 -13.49 -6.93 -16.80
C LEU A 611 -12.50 -5.77 -17.05
N ALA A 612 -12.96 -4.52 -16.99
CA ALA A 612 -12.12 -3.33 -17.05
C ALA A 612 -11.13 -3.30 -15.88
N LEU A 613 -11.58 -3.53 -14.64
CA LEU A 613 -10.69 -3.60 -13.48
C LEU A 613 -9.63 -4.70 -13.60
N LEU A 614 -9.94 -5.85 -14.21
CA LEU A 614 -8.95 -6.92 -14.46
C LEU A 614 -7.86 -6.48 -15.46
N LEU A 615 -8.22 -5.72 -16.50
CA LEU A 615 -7.26 -5.12 -17.44
C LEU A 615 -6.46 -3.99 -16.80
N LEU A 616 -7.10 -3.13 -16.03
CA LEU A 616 -6.43 -2.02 -15.33
C LEU A 616 -5.47 -2.53 -14.24
N SER A 617 -5.81 -3.64 -13.57
CA SER A 617 -4.86 -4.33 -12.70
C SER A 617 -3.61 -4.76 -13.47
N ASN A 618 -3.77 -5.25 -14.72
CA ASN A 618 -2.63 -5.53 -15.58
C ASN A 618 -1.83 -4.28 -15.96
N TYR A 619 -2.53 -3.20 -16.30
CA TYR A 619 -1.91 -1.92 -16.67
C TYR A 619 -1.06 -1.38 -15.52
N GLU A 620 -1.58 -1.37 -14.30
CA GLU A 620 -0.86 -0.95 -13.10
C GLU A 620 0.39 -1.81 -12.85
N HIS A 621 0.31 -3.12 -13.10
CA HIS A 621 1.44 -4.04 -12.98
C HIS A 621 2.51 -3.82 -14.05
N THR A 622 2.10 -3.81 -15.32
CA THR A 622 3.02 -4.00 -16.46
C THR A 622 3.46 -2.69 -17.11
N GLN A 623 2.64 -1.65 -17.07
CA GLN A 623 3.02 -0.33 -17.56
C GLN A 623 3.54 0.55 -16.43
N ARG A 624 2.87 0.57 -15.27
CA ARG A 624 3.22 1.49 -14.17
C ARG A 624 4.19 0.95 -13.13
N GLY A 625 4.32 -0.38 -13.03
CA GLY A 625 5.10 -1.03 -11.96
C GLY A 625 4.49 -0.84 -10.55
N ASN A 626 3.22 -0.43 -10.44
CA ASN A 626 2.56 -0.16 -9.16
C ASN A 626 1.82 -1.41 -8.63
N MET A 627 2.55 -2.23 -7.87
CA MET A 627 2.01 -3.46 -7.28
C MET A 627 0.93 -3.24 -6.23
N LEU A 628 0.82 -2.06 -5.61
CA LEU A 628 -0.24 -1.77 -4.63
C LEU A 628 -1.56 -1.51 -5.36
N LYS A 629 -1.56 -0.62 -6.35
CA LYS A 629 -2.74 -0.36 -7.18
C LYS A 629 -3.18 -1.60 -7.95
N MET A 630 -2.24 -2.40 -8.46
CA MET A 630 -2.53 -3.72 -9.05
C MET A 630 -3.41 -4.58 -8.10
N THR A 631 -3.00 -4.71 -6.83
CA THR A 631 -3.75 -5.47 -5.82
C THR A 631 -5.10 -4.83 -5.53
N THR A 632 -5.16 -3.51 -5.34
CA THR A 632 -6.43 -2.80 -5.09
C THR A 632 -7.45 -3.07 -6.20
N ARG A 633 -7.05 -2.95 -7.48
CA ARG A 633 -7.97 -3.16 -8.62
C ARG A 633 -8.38 -4.63 -8.76
N ALA A 634 -7.47 -5.56 -8.52
CA ALA A 634 -7.79 -7.00 -8.52
C ALA A 634 -8.76 -7.37 -7.38
N SER A 635 -8.58 -6.79 -6.19
CA SER A 635 -9.49 -7.00 -5.06
C SER A 635 -10.88 -6.42 -5.33
N GLN A 636 -10.97 -5.22 -5.91
CA GLN A 636 -12.24 -4.64 -6.35
C GLN A 636 -12.97 -5.56 -7.34
N ALA A 637 -12.27 -6.05 -8.37
CA ALA A 637 -12.85 -6.98 -9.36
C ALA A 637 -13.35 -8.28 -8.71
N LEU A 638 -12.59 -8.84 -7.76
CA LEU A 638 -12.98 -10.06 -7.04
C LEU A 638 -14.24 -9.82 -6.17
N ILE A 639 -14.34 -8.68 -5.50
CA ILE A 639 -15.53 -8.30 -4.72
C ILE A 639 -16.73 -8.16 -5.63
N MET A 640 -16.61 -7.45 -6.76
CA MET A 640 -17.69 -7.35 -7.76
C MET A 640 -18.14 -8.72 -8.26
N ALA A 641 -17.19 -9.60 -8.58
CA ALA A 641 -17.49 -10.97 -9.04
C ALA A 641 -18.29 -11.76 -7.99
N ARG A 642 -17.94 -11.59 -6.70
CA ARG A 642 -18.64 -12.23 -5.58
C ARG A 642 -20.03 -11.66 -5.35
N ASN A 643 -20.18 -10.34 -5.42
CA ASN A 643 -21.48 -9.66 -5.28
C ASN A 643 -22.46 -10.05 -6.39
N MET A 644 -21.94 -10.37 -7.58
CA MET A 644 -22.71 -10.92 -8.69
C MET A 644 -22.91 -12.45 -8.62
N SER A 645 -22.52 -13.09 -7.51
CA SER A 645 -22.55 -14.54 -7.29
C SER A 645 -21.86 -15.38 -8.38
N LEU A 646 -20.88 -14.81 -9.09
CA LEU A 646 -20.17 -15.51 -10.18
C LEU A 646 -19.31 -16.68 -9.70
N HIS A 647 -19.12 -16.80 -8.38
CA HIS A 647 -18.41 -17.91 -7.73
C HIS A 647 -19.29 -19.14 -7.54
N GLN A 648 -20.62 -18.98 -7.61
CA GLN A 648 -21.64 -20.02 -7.46
C GLN A 648 -22.61 -20.02 -8.65
N LEU A 649 -22.09 -20.25 -9.86
CA LEU A 649 -22.95 -20.41 -11.03
C LEU A 649 -23.60 -21.79 -11.05
N ASP A 650 -24.92 -21.81 -11.22
CA ASP A 650 -25.70 -23.02 -11.44
C ASP A 650 -25.30 -23.70 -12.77
N GLY A 651 -25.52 -25.01 -12.89
CA GLY A 651 -25.22 -25.77 -14.12
C GLY A 651 -26.12 -25.42 -15.32
N PHE A 652 -26.96 -24.38 -15.24
CA PHE A 652 -27.83 -23.94 -16.32
C PHE A 652 -27.05 -23.07 -17.31
N GLU A 653 -27.01 -23.46 -18.58
CA GLU A 653 -26.32 -22.70 -19.61
C GLU A 653 -27.25 -21.67 -20.27
N ASP A 654 -26.82 -20.41 -20.28
CA ASP A 654 -27.39 -19.31 -21.03
C ASP A 654 -26.38 -18.73 -22.03
N GLU A 655 -26.80 -17.77 -22.85
CA GLU A 655 -25.96 -17.15 -23.89
C GLU A 655 -24.70 -16.45 -23.34
N TYR A 656 -24.71 -16.09 -22.05
CA TYR A 656 -23.65 -15.38 -21.32
C TYR A 656 -22.83 -16.29 -20.39
N SER A 657 -23.14 -17.58 -20.28
CA SER A 657 -22.49 -18.51 -19.34
C SER A 657 -20.97 -18.53 -19.51
N GLU A 658 -20.47 -18.51 -20.74
CA GLU A 658 -19.03 -18.48 -21.00
C GLU A 658 -18.38 -17.18 -20.50
N ALA A 659 -19.03 -16.02 -20.70
CA ALA A 659 -18.52 -14.74 -20.20
C ALA A 659 -18.51 -14.70 -18.67
N LYS A 660 -19.54 -15.23 -18.02
CA LYS A 660 -19.62 -15.33 -16.54
C LYS A 660 -18.52 -16.22 -15.98
N ARG A 661 -18.28 -17.39 -16.59
CA ARG A 661 -17.19 -18.31 -16.21
C ARG A 661 -15.82 -17.64 -16.36
N ARG A 662 -15.55 -16.99 -17.51
CA ARG A 662 -14.29 -16.26 -17.74
C ARG A 662 -14.10 -15.13 -16.74
N ALA A 663 -15.15 -14.34 -16.46
CA ALA A 663 -15.10 -13.25 -15.49
C ALA A 663 -14.74 -13.74 -14.07
N TRP A 664 -15.36 -14.82 -13.60
CA TRP A 664 -15.03 -15.43 -12.31
C TRP A 664 -13.60 -15.94 -12.26
N TRP A 665 -13.24 -16.85 -13.17
CA TRP A 665 -11.94 -17.53 -13.11
C TRP A 665 -10.78 -16.56 -13.38
N MET A 666 -10.98 -15.51 -14.19
CA MET A 666 -9.98 -14.47 -14.37
C MET A 666 -9.86 -13.52 -13.17
N SER A 667 -10.94 -13.30 -12.40
CA SER A 667 -10.90 -12.57 -11.13
C SER A 667 -10.16 -13.36 -10.05
N TYR A 668 -10.48 -14.65 -9.91
CA TYR A 668 -9.75 -15.58 -9.05
C TYR A 668 -8.27 -15.63 -9.41
N PHE A 669 -7.98 -15.82 -10.71
CA PHE A 669 -6.64 -15.84 -11.25
C PHE A 669 -5.86 -14.57 -10.92
N ARG A 670 -6.47 -13.39 -11.10
CA ARG A 670 -5.82 -12.11 -10.79
C ARG A 670 -5.51 -11.94 -9.32
N ALA A 671 -6.46 -12.29 -8.44
CA ALA A 671 -6.27 -12.20 -7.00
C ALA A 671 -5.09 -13.05 -6.51
N GLN A 672 -4.98 -14.30 -6.99
CA GLN A 672 -3.85 -15.17 -6.66
C GLN A 672 -2.53 -14.70 -7.28
N LEU A 673 -2.56 -14.22 -8.53
CA LEU A 673 -1.37 -13.71 -9.20
C LEU A 673 -0.76 -12.52 -8.45
N CYS A 674 -1.56 -11.64 -7.86
CA CYS A 674 -1.08 -10.53 -7.02
C CYS A 674 -0.19 -11.05 -5.86
N SER A 675 -0.64 -12.10 -5.17
CA SER A 675 0.13 -12.69 -4.07
C SER A 675 1.40 -13.38 -4.55
N VAL A 676 1.35 -14.01 -5.73
CA VAL A 676 2.52 -14.63 -6.37
C VAL A 676 3.57 -13.60 -6.78
N VAL A 677 3.19 -12.50 -7.41
CA VAL A 677 4.10 -11.42 -7.86
C VAL A 677 4.72 -10.70 -6.67
N ARG A 678 3.93 -10.43 -5.63
CA ARG A 678 4.39 -9.77 -4.39
C ARG A 678 5.15 -10.68 -3.44
N GLN A 679 5.17 -11.99 -3.71
CA GLN A 679 5.73 -13.02 -2.82
C GLN A 679 5.20 -12.93 -1.39
N SER A 680 3.92 -12.58 -1.26
CA SER A 680 3.25 -12.36 0.01
C SER A 680 1.80 -12.80 -0.13
N ALA A 681 1.25 -13.49 0.88
CA ALA A 681 -0.15 -13.90 0.94
C ALA A 681 -1.07 -12.68 1.20
N SER A 682 -1.04 -11.71 0.30
CA SER A 682 -1.65 -10.39 0.44
C SER A 682 -3.17 -10.39 0.22
N VAL A 683 -3.70 -11.38 -0.50
CA VAL A 683 -5.15 -11.54 -0.72
C VAL A 683 -5.61 -12.82 -0.04
N ILE A 684 -6.49 -12.67 0.96
CA ILE A 684 -7.09 -13.80 1.66
C ILE A 684 -8.10 -14.46 0.73
N MET A 685 -7.81 -15.69 0.33
CA MET A 685 -8.73 -16.53 -0.44
C MET A 685 -9.41 -17.50 0.54
N GLU A 686 -10.73 -17.58 0.47
CA GLU A 686 -11.53 -18.61 1.14
C GLU A 686 -11.26 -19.99 0.52
N ASP A 687 -11.69 -21.06 1.22
CA ASP A 687 -11.48 -22.43 0.77
C ASP A 687 -12.06 -22.67 -0.64
N ASP A 688 -11.26 -23.29 -1.51
CA ASP A 688 -11.62 -23.53 -2.91
C ASP A 688 -12.85 -24.45 -3.04
N SER A 689 -13.18 -25.21 -1.98
CA SER A 689 -14.35 -26.08 -1.89
C SER A 689 -15.70 -25.34 -1.95
N LEU A 690 -15.71 -24.03 -1.71
CA LEU A 690 -16.91 -23.19 -1.72
C LEU A 690 -17.30 -22.67 -3.11
N TYR A 691 -16.46 -22.89 -4.13
CA TYR A 691 -16.68 -22.42 -5.50
C TYR A 691 -17.27 -23.54 -6.36
N THR A 692 -18.50 -23.36 -6.85
CA THR A 692 -19.20 -24.34 -7.69
C THR A 692 -19.16 -24.03 -9.18
N THR A 693 -18.59 -22.88 -9.56
CA THR A 693 -18.60 -22.38 -10.94
C THR A 693 -17.75 -23.26 -11.88
N PRO A 694 -18.31 -23.78 -12.98
CA PRO A 694 -17.57 -24.57 -13.94
C PRO A 694 -16.41 -23.79 -14.59
N TYR A 695 -15.36 -24.49 -15.01
CA TYR A 695 -14.28 -23.88 -15.78
C TYR A 695 -14.77 -23.40 -17.16
N PRO A 696 -14.21 -22.32 -17.72
CA PRO A 696 -14.49 -21.93 -19.10
C PRO A 696 -13.99 -23.00 -20.08
N THR A 697 -14.48 -22.98 -21.31
CA THR A 697 -14.24 -24.06 -22.28
C THR A 697 -13.65 -23.51 -23.58
N ILE A 698 -12.74 -24.30 -24.19
CA ILE A 698 -12.21 -24.05 -25.53
C ILE A 698 -12.51 -25.28 -26.39
N GLN A 699 -13.13 -25.08 -27.56
CA GLN A 699 -13.57 -26.16 -28.43
C GLN A 699 -12.34 -26.84 -29.07
N GLY A 700 -11.98 -28.02 -28.59
CA GLY A 700 -10.79 -28.77 -29.03
C GLY A 700 -9.71 -28.94 -27.96
N ASP A 701 -9.80 -28.19 -26.86
CA ASP A 701 -8.90 -28.35 -25.71
C ASP A 701 -9.60 -28.03 -24.37
N PRO A 702 -10.51 -28.90 -23.90
CA PRO A 702 -11.30 -28.64 -22.68
C PRO A 702 -10.46 -28.65 -21.39
N GLU A 703 -9.24 -29.19 -21.43
CA GLU A 703 -8.36 -29.31 -20.26
C GLU A 703 -7.59 -28.02 -19.94
N VAL A 704 -7.49 -27.10 -20.90
CA VAL A 704 -6.56 -25.97 -20.82
C VAL A 704 -6.86 -24.99 -19.69
N TRP A 705 -8.13 -24.69 -19.42
CA TRP A 705 -8.55 -23.81 -18.34
C TRP A 705 -8.26 -24.41 -16.95
N PRO A 706 -8.69 -25.65 -16.65
CA PRO A 706 -8.31 -26.34 -15.41
C PRO A 706 -6.79 -26.38 -15.21
N LEU A 707 -6.03 -26.70 -16.27
CA LEU A 707 -4.56 -26.73 -16.23
C LEU A 707 -3.97 -25.35 -15.91
N TYR A 708 -4.47 -24.31 -16.57
CA TYR A 708 -4.03 -22.93 -16.40
C TYR A 708 -4.24 -22.43 -14.97
N ILE A 709 -5.41 -22.67 -14.39
CA ILE A 709 -5.71 -22.31 -13.00
C ILE A 709 -4.89 -23.15 -12.01
N ALA A 710 -4.80 -24.47 -12.22
CA ALA A 710 -4.04 -25.36 -11.34
C ALA A 710 -2.55 -24.98 -11.27
N SER A 711 -1.94 -24.53 -12.37
CA SER A 711 -0.55 -24.04 -12.38
C SER A 711 -0.34 -22.81 -11.48
N LEU A 712 -1.33 -21.92 -11.41
CA LEU A 712 -1.28 -20.76 -10.52
C LEU A 712 -1.52 -21.15 -9.06
N GLN A 713 -2.46 -22.06 -8.79
CA GLN A 713 -2.72 -22.57 -7.44
C GLN A 713 -1.47 -23.20 -6.83
N VAL A 714 -0.72 -23.99 -7.59
CA VAL A 714 0.57 -24.54 -7.14
C VAL A 714 1.55 -23.41 -6.82
N SER A 715 1.67 -22.42 -7.71
CA SER A 715 2.53 -21.25 -7.49
C SER A 715 2.14 -20.48 -6.22
N PHE A 716 0.85 -20.27 -5.98
CA PHE A 716 0.34 -19.59 -4.79
C PHE A 716 0.57 -20.42 -3.51
N ALA A 717 0.38 -21.74 -3.58
CA ALA A 717 0.67 -22.65 -2.47
C ALA A 717 2.15 -22.61 -2.06
N THR A 718 3.08 -22.48 -3.01
CA THR A 718 4.51 -22.29 -2.67
C THR A 718 4.75 -21.00 -1.88
N VAL A 719 4.05 -19.90 -2.21
CA VAL A 719 4.15 -18.63 -1.48
C VAL A 719 3.56 -18.74 -0.08
N ARG A 720 2.40 -19.41 0.07
CA ARG A 720 1.81 -19.68 1.40
C ARG A 720 2.70 -20.55 2.27
N LEU A 721 3.34 -21.56 1.68
CA LEU A 721 4.28 -22.44 2.39
C LEU A 721 5.51 -21.68 2.89
N ALA A 722 6.02 -20.73 2.09
CA ALA A 722 7.11 -19.84 2.49
C ALA A 722 6.69 -18.85 3.60
N ALA A 723 5.45 -18.34 3.55
CA ALA A 723 4.92 -17.37 4.52
C ALA A 723 4.57 -17.99 5.90
N ALA A 724 4.35 -19.31 5.98
CA ALA A 724 3.99 -20.02 7.21
C ALA A 724 5.18 -20.25 8.18
N GLY A 725 6.13 -19.32 8.23
CA GLY A 725 7.38 -19.46 8.99
C GLY A 725 7.19 -19.74 10.49
N VAL A 726 8.06 -20.58 11.04
CA VAL A 726 8.19 -20.85 12.48
C VAL A 726 8.74 -19.59 13.17
N PRO A 727 8.21 -19.16 14.33
CA PRO A 727 8.75 -18.02 15.07
C PRO A 727 10.26 -18.22 15.36
N PRO A 728 11.09 -17.17 15.29
CA PRO A 728 12.55 -17.26 15.47
C PRO A 728 13.05 -17.86 16.80
N CYS A 729 12.16 -18.09 17.77
CA CYS A 729 12.49 -18.54 19.13
C CYS A 729 11.88 -19.89 19.52
N ALA A 730 11.19 -20.59 18.62
CA ALA A 730 10.64 -21.92 18.89
C ALA A 730 11.63 -23.00 18.41
N LYS A 731 11.87 -24.04 19.23
CA LYS A 731 12.56 -25.24 18.74
C LYS A 731 11.79 -25.77 17.53
N PRO A 732 12.46 -26.13 16.42
CA PRO A 732 11.78 -26.69 15.27
C PRO A 732 11.02 -27.94 15.71
N ASP A 733 9.70 -27.91 15.61
CA ASP A 733 8.87 -29.08 15.84
C ASP A 733 9.15 -30.10 14.72
N PRO A 734 9.70 -31.30 15.03
CA PRO A 734 10.05 -32.29 14.02
C PRO A 734 8.84 -32.76 13.21
N ASP A 735 7.63 -32.75 13.78
CA ASP A 735 6.41 -33.10 13.06
C ASP A 735 5.99 -31.99 12.08
N LEU A 736 6.23 -30.72 12.44
CA LEU A 736 6.05 -29.58 11.55
C LEU A 736 7.06 -29.58 10.39
N LEU A 737 8.32 -29.92 10.65
CA LEU A 737 9.35 -30.05 9.61
C LEU A 737 9.03 -31.21 8.66
N ARG A 738 8.57 -32.37 9.18
CA ARG A 738 8.11 -33.50 8.36
C ARG A 738 6.90 -33.10 7.52
N SER A 739 5.90 -32.45 8.11
CA SER A 739 4.72 -31.94 7.39
C SER A 739 5.11 -30.94 6.29
N LYS A 740 6.10 -30.08 6.54
CA LYS A 740 6.63 -29.14 5.54
C LYS A 740 7.33 -29.88 4.41
N SER A 741 8.17 -30.87 4.73
CA SER A 741 8.85 -31.72 3.74
C SER A 741 7.86 -32.47 2.83
N GLU A 742 6.84 -33.10 3.42
CA GLU A 742 5.76 -33.78 2.68
C GLU A 742 5.00 -32.82 1.75
N LYS A 743 4.71 -31.59 2.22
CA LYS A 743 4.09 -30.55 1.39
C LYS A 743 4.99 -30.09 0.25
N ILE A 744 6.31 -29.98 0.46
CA ILE A 744 7.27 -29.65 -0.61
C ILE A 744 7.26 -30.75 -1.67
N ALA A 745 7.37 -32.02 -1.28
CA ALA A 745 7.34 -33.15 -2.20
C ALA A 745 6.02 -33.24 -2.98
N ALA A 746 4.87 -33.05 -2.30
CA ALA A 746 3.56 -33.08 -2.93
C ALA A 746 3.37 -31.94 -3.95
N LEU A 747 3.84 -30.72 -3.63
CA LEU A 747 3.78 -29.59 -4.53
C LEU A 747 4.71 -29.76 -5.74
N ASP A 748 5.92 -30.29 -5.55
CA ASP A 748 6.84 -30.59 -6.66
C ASP A 748 6.27 -31.66 -7.60
N ALA A 749 5.76 -32.77 -7.05
CA ALA A 749 5.12 -33.83 -7.83
C ALA A 749 3.93 -33.30 -8.64
N ARG A 750 3.09 -32.45 -8.02
CA ARG A 750 1.98 -31.79 -8.72
C ARG A 750 2.48 -30.85 -9.82
N ALA A 751 3.54 -30.09 -9.59
CA ALA A 751 4.13 -29.22 -10.61
C ALA A 751 4.65 -30.02 -11.81
N VAL A 752 5.35 -31.14 -11.58
CA VAL A 752 5.84 -32.04 -12.64
C VAL A 752 4.68 -32.59 -13.48
N GLN A 753 3.62 -33.07 -12.84
CA GLN A 753 2.42 -33.55 -13.53
C GLN A 753 1.80 -32.47 -14.42
N LEU A 754 1.73 -31.22 -13.94
CA LEU A 754 1.18 -30.10 -14.72
C LEU A 754 2.09 -29.72 -15.88
N ILE A 755 3.42 -29.79 -15.73
CA ILE A 755 4.37 -29.53 -16.83
C ILE A 755 4.20 -30.56 -17.94
N GLU A 756 4.13 -31.84 -17.59
CA GLU A 756 3.96 -32.91 -18.59
C GLU A 756 2.61 -32.81 -19.27
N ARG A 757 1.52 -32.59 -18.53
CA ARG A 757 0.19 -32.34 -19.12
C ARG A 757 0.18 -31.13 -20.04
N ALA A 758 0.89 -30.06 -19.69
CA ALA A 758 1.01 -28.88 -20.56
C ALA A 758 1.74 -29.18 -21.88
N LYS A 759 2.75 -30.08 -21.86
CA LYS A 759 3.49 -30.52 -23.05
C LYS A 759 2.71 -31.49 -23.92
N THR A 760 1.94 -32.40 -23.34
CA THR A 760 1.18 -33.47 -24.05
C THR A 760 -0.14 -32.95 -24.67
N GLY A 761 -0.17 -31.72 -25.17
CA GLY A 761 -1.39 -31.09 -25.71
C GLY A 761 -2.11 -31.95 -26.76
N PRO A 762 -3.39 -31.64 -27.06
CA PRO A 762 -4.19 -32.42 -28.01
C PRO A 762 -3.41 -32.59 -29.32
N GLY A 763 -3.11 -33.84 -29.67
CA GLY A 763 -2.25 -34.18 -30.80
C GLY A 763 -2.72 -33.50 -32.10
N SER A 764 -1.80 -33.12 -32.97
CA SER A 764 -2.07 -32.33 -34.19
C SER A 764 -2.97 -33.01 -35.24
N LYS A 765 -3.63 -34.13 -34.91
CA LYS A 765 -4.49 -34.92 -35.82
C LYS A 765 -5.95 -34.47 -35.85
N GLY A 766 -6.29 -33.31 -35.30
CA GLY A 766 -7.67 -32.84 -35.30
C GLY A 766 -7.85 -31.37 -34.99
N TYR A 767 -6.94 -30.49 -35.45
CA TYR A 767 -7.32 -29.09 -35.54
C TYR A 767 -8.37 -28.98 -36.67
N PRO A 768 -9.63 -28.63 -36.39
CA PRO A 768 -10.49 -28.11 -37.44
C PRO A 768 -9.76 -26.93 -38.10
N THR A 769 -10.03 -26.70 -39.38
CA THR A 769 -9.43 -25.58 -40.12
C THR A 769 -9.59 -24.28 -39.31
N ASN A 770 -8.68 -23.32 -39.50
CA ASN A 770 -8.64 -21.99 -38.86
C ASN A 770 -9.94 -21.15 -39.01
N ASP A 771 -11.04 -21.75 -39.48
CA ASP A 771 -12.29 -21.13 -39.84
C ASP A 771 -13.34 -21.17 -38.71
N ASP A 772 -13.14 -21.94 -37.62
CA ASP A 772 -14.04 -21.91 -36.44
C ASP A 772 -13.47 -21.02 -35.31
N PRO A 773 -14.04 -19.81 -35.08
CA PRO A 773 -13.62 -18.91 -34.02
C PRO A 773 -13.68 -19.52 -32.62
N ALA A 774 -14.56 -20.50 -32.39
CA ALA A 774 -14.75 -21.14 -31.08
C ALA A 774 -13.59 -22.05 -30.66
N SER A 775 -12.70 -22.41 -31.60
CA SER A 775 -11.56 -23.29 -31.34
C SER A 775 -10.38 -22.61 -30.62
N GLU A 776 -10.35 -21.27 -30.62
CA GLU A 776 -9.33 -20.40 -29.99
C GLU A 776 -7.92 -21.03 -29.87
N PRO A 777 -7.34 -21.55 -30.97
CA PRO A 777 -6.17 -22.44 -30.92
C PRO A 777 -4.93 -21.74 -30.35
N LEU A 778 -4.82 -20.43 -30.60
CA LEU A 778 -3.73 -19.59 -30.10
C LEU A 778 -3.83 -19.36 -28.59
N VAL A 779 -5.05 -19.20 -28.06
CA VAL A 779 -5.31 -19.07 -26.62
C VAL A 779 -4.93 -20.37 -25.92
N SER A 780 -5.40 -21.52 -26.44
CA SER A 780 -5.06 -22.84 -25.89
C SER A 780 -3.54 -23.05 -25.83
N LYS A 781 -2.83 -22.83 -26.96
CA LYS A 781 -1.38 -22.96 -27.03
C LYS A 781 -0.67 -22.03 -26.03
N THR A 782 -1.10 -20.77 -25.96
CA THR A 782 -0.48 -19.76 -25.07
C THR A 782 -0.71 -20.11 -23.60
N MET A 783 -1.92 -20.51 -23.22
CA MET A 783 -2.25 -20.90 -21.85
C MET A 783 -1.50 -22.16 -21.41
N ARG A 784 -1.30 -23.15 -22.29
CA ARG A 784 -0.47 -24.34 -22.01
C ARG A 784 0.99 -23.95 -21.76
N SER A 785 1.58 -23.13 -22.62
CA SER A 785 2.96 -22.63 -22.40
C SER A 785 3.08 -21.84 -21.11
N ILE A 786 2.10 -20.98 -20.79
CA ILE A 786 2.07 -20.24 -19.53
C ILE A 786 1.95 -21.19 -18.32
N ALA A 787 1.11 -22.23 -18.40
CA ALA A 787 0.98 -23.22 -17.34
C ALA A 787 2.31 -23.95 -17.07
N ALA A 788 3.02 -24.35 -18.14
CA ALA A 788 4.35 -24.95 -18.04
C ALA A 788 5.38 -23.98 -17.40
N ILE A 789 5.37 -22.71 -17.81
CA ILE A 789 6.24 -21.66 -17.24
C ILE A 789 5.98 -21.49 -15.74
N ARG A 790 4.71 -21.38 -15.33
CA ARG A 790 4.35 -21.17 -13.92
C ARG A 790 4.68 -22.38 -13.06
N SER A 791 4.35 -23.59 -13.51
CA SER A 791 4.69 -24.82 -12.79
C SER A 791 6.20 -24.98 -12.64
N SER A 792 6.98 -24.68 -13.69
CA SER A 792 8.45 -24.70 -13.62
C SER A 792 9.00 -23.64 -12.65
N SER A 793 8.43 -22.42 -12.67
CA SER A 793 8.77 -21.36 -11.71
C SER A 793 8.41 -21.74 -10.27
N ALA A 794 7.31 -22.47 -10.04
CA ALA A 794 6.97 -22.98 -8.72
C ALA A 794 8.02 -23.99 -8.22
N ARG A 795 8.51 -24.89 -9.08
CA ARG A 795 9.64 -25.78 -8.74
C ARG A 795 10.89 -24.99 -8.38
N ILE A 796 11.26 -23.98 -9.18
CA ILE A 796 12.37 -23.07 -8.84
C ILE A 796 12.20 -22.49 -7.44
N ARG A 797 11.01 -22.02 -7.06
CA ARG A 797 10.77 -21.45 -5.72
C ARG A 797 10.90 -22.46 -4.58
N LEU A 798 10.46 -23.71 -4.80
CA LEU A 798 10.59 -24.78 -3.82
C LEU A 798 12.05 -25.18 -3.60
N HIS A 799 12.83 -25.27 -4.68
CA HIS A 799 14.16 -25.89 -4.65
C HIS A 799 15.31 -24.88 -4.51
N ARG A 800 15.19 -23.63 -4.99
CA ARG A 800 16.32 -22.69 -5.10
C ARG A 800 17.06 -22.44 -3.79
N TYR A 801 16.35 -22.46 -2.65
CA TYR A 801 16.99 -22.23 -1.37
C TYR A 801 17.91 -23.39 -0.98
N HIS A 802 17.42 -24.63 -1.14
CA HIS A 802 18.20 -25.84 -0.90
C HIS A 802 19.31 -26.01 -1.96
N ALA A 803 19.00 -25.68 -3.21
CA ALA A 803 19.89 -25.83 -4.35
C ALA A 803 21.14 -24.94 -4.29
N PHE A 804 21.10 -23.79 -3.61
CA PHE A 804 22.17 -22.76 -3.64
C PHE A 804 22.71 -22.38 -2.24
N SER A 805 22.37 -23.14 -1.20
CA SER A 805 22.77 -22.86 0.20
C SER A 805 24.26 -23.03 0.50
N ASP A 806 24.97 -23.82 -0.30
CA ASP A 806 26.41 -24.09 -0.23
C ASP A 806 27.28 -22.92 -0.72
N ILE A 807 26.71 -22.00 -1.50
CA ILE A 807 27.43 -20.85 -2.03
C ILE A 807 27.69 -19.89 -0.85
N PRO A 808 28.96 -19.64 -0.45
CA PRO A 808 29.31 -18.94 0.80
C PRO A 808 28.67 -17.55 0.98
N LEU A 809 28.25 -16.92 -0.12
CA LEU A 809 27.57 -15.62 -0.16
C LEU A 809 26.04 -15.69 0.02
N PHE A 810 25.41 -16.85 -0.21
CA PHE A 810 23.97 -17.07 -0.02
C PHE A 810 23.59 -17.08 1.47
N SER A 811 24.51 -17.53 2.34
CA SER A 811 24.36 -17.60 3.80
C SER A 811 24.42 -16.22 4.50
N MET A 812 25.02 -15.20 3.88
CA MET A 812 25.23 -13.87 4.51
C MET A 812 24.09 -12.87 4.30
N ASN A 813 23.25 -13.02 3.26
CA ASN A 813 22.21 -12.03 2.92
C ASN A 813 20.77 -12.51 3.16
N HIS A 814 20.55 -13.82 3.38
CA HIS A 814 19.25 -14.38 3.74
C HIS A 814 19.19 -14.84 5.20
N CYS A 815 19.76 -14.03 6.11
CA CYS A 815 19.79 -14.35 7.54
C CYS A 815 18.41 -14.52 8.20
N ASP A 816 17.33 -14.12 7.54
CA ASP A 816 15.95 -14.20 8.04
C ASP A 816 15.37 -15.62 8.11
N LEU A 817 16.10 -16.66 7.67
CA LEU A 817 15.69 -18.07 7.78
C LEU A 817 16.79 -18.99 8.36
N SER A 818 17.78 -18.43 9.05
CA SER A 818 18.92 -19.21 9.59
C SER A 818 18.54 -20.06 10.80
N SER A 819 18.95 -21.32 10.79
CA SER A 819 19.01 -22.18 11.98
C SER A 819 20.03 -21.59 12.99
N PRO A 820 19.85 -21.75 14.32
CA PRO A 820 20.66 -21.08 15.35
C PRO A 820 22.16 -21.48 15.42
N ASP A 821 22.62 -22.47 14.67
CA ASP A 821 23.93 -23.10 14.89
C ASP A 821 25.01 -22.71 13.87
N PHE A 822 25.10 -21.42 13.47
CA PHE A 822 26.23 -20.94 12.68
C PHE A 822 27.30 -20.27 13.57
N VAL A 823 28.34 -21.02 13.92
CA VAL A 823 29.63 -20.49 14.39
C VAL A 823 30.65 -20.77 13.29
N PRO A 824 31.27 -19.75 12.67
CA PRO A 824 32.31 -19.98 11.68
C PRO A 824 33.56 -20.50 12.41
N ASP A 825 33.91 -21.76 12.16
CA ASP A 825 35.16 -22.37 12.61
C ASP A 825 36.30 -21.91 11.69
N THR A 826 37.34 -21.30 12.24
CA THR A 826 38.37 -20.57 11.47
C THR A 826 39.41 -21.46 10.77
N ASP A 827 39.34 -22.78 10.92
CA ASP A 827 40.44 -23.67 10.54
C ASP A 827 40.13 -24.63 9.37
N ASN A 828 38.93 -24.60 8.76
CA ASN A 828 38.63 -25.39 7.56
C ASN A 828 37.97 -24.53 6.46
N VAL A 829 38.62 -24.44 5.30
CA VAL A 829 38.18 -23.64 4.12
C VAL A 829 37.01 -24.30 3.34
N ILE A 830 36.34 -25.29 3.92
CA ILE A 830 35.14 -25.92 3.32
C ILE A 830 33.98 -25.73 4.28
N PRO A 831 32.95 -24.91 3.95
CA PRO A 831 31.74 -24.85 4.74
C PRO A 831 31.02 -26.20 4.64
N GLN A 832 31.06 -27.02 5.68
CA GLN A 832 30.09 -28.09 5.86
C GLN A 832 28.77 -27.43 6.31
N THR A 833 27.91 -27.08 5.35
CA THR A 833 26.53 -26.68 5.64
C THR A 833 25.74 -27.95 5.97
N ASN A 834 25.32 -28.13 7.22
CA ASN A 834 24.23 -29.06 7.49
C ASN A 834 23.00 -28.56 6.71
N PRO A 835 22.41 -29.35 5.79
CA PRO A 835 21.26 -28.93 5.02
C PRO A 835 20.09 -28.63 5.97
N PRO A 836 19.14 -27.76 5.60
CA PRO A 836 17.92 -27.64 6.38
C PRO A 836 17.26 -29.02 6.42
N GLU A 837 17.15 -29.61 7.62
CA GLU A 837 16.67 -30.98 7.92
C GLU A 837 15.22 -31.28 7.44
N SER A 838 14.62 -30.41 6.61
CA SER A 838 13.23 -30.44 6.17
C SER A 838 13.04 -30.50 4.65
N SER A 839 14.10 -30.56 3.83
CA SER A 839 13.96 -30.80 2.39
C SER A 839 13.90 -32.31 2.09
N PRO A 840 12.96 -32.80 1.27
CA PRO A 840 12.93 -34.20 0.84
C PRO A 840 13.96 -34.53 -0.27
N PHE A 841 14.69 -33.52 -0.77
CA PHE A 841 15.65 -33.66 -1.86
C PHE A 841 17.06 -33.42 -1.37
N THR A 842 18.03 -34.11 -1.98
CA THR A 842 19.45 -33.80 -1.78
C THR A 842 19.81 -32.46 -2.42
N PHE A 843 21.00 -31.97 -2.07
CA PHE A 843 21.49 -30.69 -2.56
C PHE A 843 21.68 -30.69 -4.09
N ASP A 844 22.32 -31.72 -4.64
CA ASP A 844 22.57 -31.83 -6.08
C ASP A 844 21.26 -32.06 -6.87
N GLU A 845 20.33 -32.87 -6.34
CA GLU A 845 19.00 -33.05 -6.94
C GLU A 845 18.22 -31.73 -7.01
N ALA A 846 18.22 -30.93 -5.93
CA ALA A 846 17.53 -29.64 -5.91
C ALA A 846 18.13 -28.65 -6.91
N ALA A 847 19.46 -28.68 -7.09
CA ALA A 847 20.15 -27.86 -8.08
C ALA A 847 19.82 -28.28 -9.51
N GLU A 848 19.83 -29.58 -9.80
CA GLU A 848 19.43 -30.12 -11.11
C GLU A 848 17.99 -29.75 -11.45
N VAL A 849 17.05 -29.96 -10.51
CA VAL A 849 15.64 -29.60 -10.68
C VAL A 849 15.47 -28.10 -10.96
N CYS A 850 16.20 -27.23 -10.26
CA CYS A 850 16.19 -25.79 -10.51
C CYS A 850 16.63 -25.46 -11.94
N VAL A 851 17.76 -26.00 -12.39
CA VAL A 851 18.34 -25.73 -13.72
C VAL A 851 17.42 -26.24 -14.81
N GLU A 852 16.94 -27.48 -14.72
CA GLU A 852 15.99 -28.04 -15.67
C GLU A 852 14.72 -27.20 -15.78
N SER A 853 14.19 -26.75 -14.64
CA SER A 853 13.01 -25.90 -14.59
C SER A 853 13.27 -24.52 -15.20
N ALA A 854 14.45 -23.93 -14.98
CA ALA A 854 14.83 -22.65 -15.57
C ALA A 854 14.98 -22.75 -17.10
N LEU A 855 15.62 -23.80 -17.59
CA LEU A 855 15.72 -24.08 -19.02
C LEU A 855 14.34 -24.31 -19.65
N GLU A 856 13.44 -25.01 -18.96
CA GLU A 856 12.07 -25.20 -19.44
C GLU A 856 11.29 -23.88 -19.51
N VAL A 857 11.44 -22.99 -18.51
CA VAL A 857 10.88 -21.64 -18.58
C VAL A 857 11.36 -20.92 -19.83
N SER A 858 12.67 -20.91 -20.11
CA SER A 858 13.22 -20.26 -21.31
C SER A 858 12.68 -20.86 -22.61
N ARG A 859 12.65 -22.19 -22.74
CA ARG A 859 12.08 -22.87 -23.92
C ARG A 859 10.61 -22.51 -24.15
N GLN A 860 9.81 -22.42 -23.10
CA GLN A 860 8.39 -22.09 -23.21
C GLN A 860 8.15 -20.60 -23.46
N LEU A 861 8.97 -19.70 -22.90
CA LEU A 861 8.96 -18.26 -23.20
C LEU A 861 9.16 -18.01 -24.69
N LYS A 862 10.12 -18.70 -25.30
CA LYS A 862 10.39 -18.64 -26.75
C LYS A 862 9.21 -19.08 -27.61
N LYS A 863 8.42 -20.06 -27.14
CA LYS A 863 7.24 -20.60 -27.85
C LYS A 863 6.03 -19.67 -27.81
N LEU A 864 6.05 -18.61 -27.00
CA LEU A 864 4.94 -17.67 -26.90
C LEU A 864 4.71 -16.97 -28.27
N PRO A 865 3.49 -17.05 -28.82
CA PRO A 865 3.22 -16.53 -30.16
C PRO A 865 3.22 -15.01 -30.19
N TYR A 866 3.61 -14.42 -31.32
CA TYR A 866 3.28 -13.03 -31.66
C TYR A 866 1.89 -12.97 -32.28
N PRO A 867 1.24 -11.78 -32.33
CA PRO A 867 0.05 -11.58 -33.15
C PRO A 867 0.27 -12.03 -34.59
N ASP A 868 -0.80 -12.49 -35.24
CA ASP A 868 -0.74 -12.98 -36.61
C ASP A 868 -0.24 -11.88 -37.56
N LYS A 869 0.79 -12.19 -38.35
CA LYS A 869 1.39 -11.27 -39.33
C LYS A 869 0.43 -10.88 -40.46
N THR A 870 -0.60 -11.69 -40.70
CA THR A 870 -1.67 -11.37 -41.66
C THR A 870 -2.62 -10.30 -41.11
N LEU A 871 -2.72 -10.16 -39.79
CA LEU A 871 -3.59 -9.20 -39.11
C LEU A 871 -2.86 -7.92 -38.73
N THR A 872 -1.55 -7.97 -38.48
CA THR A 872 -0.76 -6.78 -38.15
C THR A 872 0.72 -6.92 -38.52
N THR A 873 1.34 -5.80 -38.86
CA THR A 873 2.79 -5.69 -39.08
C THR A 873 3.57 -5.41 -37.79
N VAL A 874 2.91 -5.06 -36.69
CA VAL A 874 3.56 -4.68 -35.43
C VAL A 874 3.73 -5.90 -34.52
N PRO A 875 4.96 -6.36 -34.25
CA PRO A 875 5.21 -7.54 -33.42
C PRO A 875 5.16 -7.18 -31.92
N ALA A 876 3.97 -6.90 -31.41
CA ALA A 876 3.74 -6.50 -30.01
C ALA A 876 3.24 -7.67 -29.16
N ARG A 877 3.90 -7.96 -28.03
CA ARG A 877 3.36 -8.87 -27.00
C ARG A 877 2.78 -8.06 -25.85
N MET A 878 1.56 -8.40 -25.42
CA MET A 878 0.83 -7.66 -24.40
C MET A 878 0.50 -8.52 -23.17
N THR A 879 0.21 -7.86 -22.05
CA THR A 879 -0.34 -8.48 -20.82
C THR A 879 0.44 -9.67 -20.23
N PRO A 880 1.78 -9.61 -20.10
CA PRO A 880 2.54 -10.74 -19.56
C PRO A 880 2.22 -10.97 -18.07
N THR A 881 1.64 -12.14 -17.79
CA THR A 881 1.35 -12.61 -16.41
C THR A 881 2.47 -13.50 -15.86
N ILE A 882 3.57 -13.67 -16.60
CA ILE A 882 4.68 -14.60 -16.30
C ILE A 882 6.04 -13.92 -16.11
N LEU A 883 6.09 -12.58 -16.04
CA LEU A 883 7.36 -11.84 -15.97
C LEU A 883 8.22 -12.22 -14.76
N CYS A 884 7.61 -12.40 -13.60
CA CYS A 884 8.34 -12.84 -12.40
C CYS A 884 8.96 -14.24 -12.57
N CYS A 885 8.37 -15.10 -13.40
CA CYS A 885 8.91 -16.42 -13.72
C CYS A 885 10.18 -16.31 -14.57
N ALA A 886 10.24 -15.37 -15.51
CA ALA A 886 11.43 -15.09 -16.31
C ALA A 886 12.59 -14.62 -15.42
N MET A 887 12.34 -13.68 -14.50
CA MET A 887 13.35 -13.21 -13.54
C MET A 887 13.88 -14.33 -12.64
N HIS A 888 13.00 -15.21 -12.14
CA HIS A 888 13.40 -16.36 -11.33
C HIS A 888 14.21 -17.39 -12.11
N ALA A 889 13.92 -17.60 -13.40
CA ALA A 889 14.71 -18.47 -14.27
C ALA A 889 16.10 -17.88 -14.57
N SER A 890 16.16 -16.58 -14.89
CA SER A 890 17.44 -15.87 -15.10
C SER A 890 18.34 -15.94 -13.87
N TYR A 891 17.77 -15.74 -12.67
CA TYR A 891 18.48 -15.91 -11.41
C TYR A 891 19.13 -17.31 -11.29
N VAL A 892 18.35 -18.38 -11.52
CA VAL A 892 18.84 -19.75 -11.41
C VAL A 892 19.96 -20.03 -12.41
N MET A 893 19.81 -19.59 -13.67
CA MET A 893 20.84 -19.77 -14.70
C MET A 893 22.14 -19.08 -14.29
N MET A 894 22.04 -17.88 -13.71
CA MET A 894 23.18 -17.11 -13.25
C MET A 894 23.87 -17.73 -12.03
N MET A 895 23.10 -18.21 -11.07
CA MET A 895 23.64 -18.94 -9.92
C MET A 895 24.34 -20.23 -10.34
N GLN A 896 23.77 -20.95 -11.31
CA GLN A 896 24.39 -22.16 -11.85
C GLN A 896 25.68 -21.86 -12.62
N PHE A 897 25.70 -20.79 -13.43
CA PHE A 897 26.92 -20.32 -14.10
C PHE A 897 28.02 -20.03 -13.07
N TYR A 898 27.69 -19.30 -12.01
CA TYR A 898 28.65 -18.97 -10.94
C TYR A 898 29.17 -20.24 -10.23
N ARG A 899 28.30 -21.22 -9.94
CA ARG A 899 28.73 -22.51 -9.36
C ARG A 899 29.68 -23.27 -10.29
N LEU A 900 29.37 -23.34 -11.58
CA LEU A 900 30.23 -24.00 -12.56
C LEU A 900 31.59 -23.32 -12.63
N TYR A 901 31.61 -21.99 -12.63
CA TYR A 901 32.83 -21.19 -12.65
C TYR A 901 33.74 -21.48 -11.44
N LEU A 902 33.18 -21.51 -10.23
CA LEU A 902 33.94 -21.83 -9.01
C LEU A 902 34.55 -23.24 -9.05
N ARG A 903 33.80 -24.23 -9.55
CA ARG A 903 34.31 -25.60 -9.72
C ARG A 903 35.44 -25.66 -10.75
N HIS A 904 35.30 -24.92 -11.86
CA HIS A 904 36.34 -24.87 -12.89
C HIS A 904 37.65 -24.24 -12.41
N GLN A 905 37.59 -23.22 -11.55
CA GLN A 905 38.78 -22.64 -10.92
C GLN A 905 39.49 -23.61 -9.95
N GLN A 906 38.77 -24.56 -9.36
CA GLN A 906 39.32 -25.52 -8.41
C GLN A 906 39.91 -26.77 -9.08
N GLU A 907 39.43 -27.15 -10.26
CA GLU A 907 39.80 -28.39 -10.96
C GLU A 907 40.40 -28.08 -12.35
N SER A 908 41.72 -27.94 -12.43
CA SER A 908 42.46 -27.72 -13.69
C SER A 908 42.66 -29.03 -14.47
N GLY A 909 41.74 -29.37 -15.38
CA GLY A 909 41.83 -30.58 -16.24
C GLY A 909 41.16 -30.48 -17.61
N ASP A 910 41.81 -31.05 -18.63
CA ASP A 910 41.57 -30.86 -20.08
C ASP A 910 40.30 -31.54 -20.66
N MET A 911 39.72 -32.52 -19.96
CA MET A 911 38.46 -33.17 -20.37
C MET A 911 37.21 -32.52 -19.72
N MET A 912 37.41 -31.78 -18.62
CA MET A 912 36.38 -31.06 -17.89
C MET A 912 36.01 -29.72 -18.57
N THR A 913 36.96 -29.14 -19.33
CA THR A 913 36.80 -27.90 -20.11
C THR A 913 35.67 -28.00 -21.14
N THR A 914 35.65 -29.07 -21.96
CA THR A 914 34.62 -29.23 -23.01
C THR A 914 33.19 -29.43 -22.46
N SER A 915 33.04 -30.14 -21.35
CA SER A 915 31.75 -30.34 -20.66
C SER A 915 31.26 -29.06 -19.97
N PHE A 916 32.20 -28.32 -19.37
CA PHE A 916 31.97 -27.01 -18.78
C PHE A 916 31.51 -26.00 -19.84
N GLU A 917 32.25 -25.85 -20.94
CA GLU A 917 31.94 -24.96 -22.07
C GLU A 917 30.54 -25.25 -22.63
N ARG A 918 30.20 -26.52 -22.85
CA ARG A 918 28.87 -26.91 -23.35
C ARG A 918 27.74 -26.49 -22.41
N ARG A 919 27.89 -26.67 -21.09
CA ARG A 919 26.85 -26.27 -20.12
C ARG A 919 26.75 -24.75 -19.99
N VAL A 920 27.88 -24.05 -20.04
CA VAL A 920 27.92 -22.58 -20.03
C VAL A 920 27.23 -22.03 -21.28
N ASP A 921 27.47 -22.64 -22.45
CA ASP A 921 26.78 -22.29 -23.69
C ASP A 921 25.28 -22.51 -23.62
N GLU A 922 24.82 -23.62 -23.03
CA GLU A 922 23.39 -23.87 -22.86
C GLU A 922 22.73 -22.79 -21.99
N LEU A 923 23.35 -22.42 -20.87
CA LEU A 923 22.87 -21.34 -19.99
C LEU A 923 22.87 -19.98 -20.70
N ARG A 924 23.91 -19.69 -21.48
CA ARG A 924 24.04 -18.46 -22.27
C ARG A 924 22.89 -18.32 -23.27
N HIS A 925 22.65 -19.35 -24.09
CA HIS A 925 21.56 -19.35 -25.08
C HIS A 925 20.19 -19.27 -24.40
N ALA A 926 19.99 -19.98 -23.30
CA ALA A 926 18.75 -19.92 -22.55
C ALA A 926 18.47 -18.53 -21.98
N LEU A 927 19.50 -17.81 -21.50
CA LEU A 927 19.38 -16.45 -20.99
C LEU A 927 19.13 -15.43 -22.11
N GLN A 928 19.76 -15.61 -23.28
CA GLN A 928 19.46 -14.82 -24.49
C GLN A 928 18.00 -15.00 -24.95
N ASP A 929 17.47 -16.23 -24.91
CA ASP A 929 16.07 -16.51 -25.23
C ASP A 929 15.11 -15.79 -24.25
N VAL A 930 15.48 -15.67 -22.97
CA VAL A 930 14.73 -14.88 -21.98
C VAL A 930 14.80 -13.38 -22.31
N ILE A 931 15.99 -12.84 -22.60
CA ILE A 931 16.18 -11.43 -22.95
C ILE A 931 15.38 -11.07 -24.21
N ALA A 932 15.47 -11.89 -25.27
CA ALA A 932 14.72 -11.69 -26.51
C ALA A 932 13.20 -11.73 -26.27
N THR A 933 12.74 -12.56 -25.32
CA THR A 933 11.33 -12.59 -24.95
C THR A 933 10.90 -11.35 -24.17
N LEU A 934 11.71 -10.88 -23.22
CA LEU A 934 11.47 -9.65 -22.47
C LEU A 934 11.48 -8.42 -23.37
N ASP A 935 12.33 -8.39 -24.40
CA ASP A 935 12.37 -7.34 -25.41
C ASP A 935 11.02 -7.17 -26.13
N GLY A 936 10.42 -8.29 -26.55
CA GLY A 936 9.09 -8.28 -27.19
C GLY A 936 7.96 -7.71 -26.33
N PHE A 937 8.13 -7.65 -25.01
CA PHE A 937 7.20 -6.97 -24.09
C PHE A 937 7.65 -5.53 -23.77
N ALA A 938 8.95 -5.31 -23.54
CA ALA A 938 9.52 -4.03 -23.16
C ALA A 938 9.41 -2.95 -24.25
N ASN A 939 9.24 -3.37 -25.51
CA ASN A 939 8.97 -2.46 -26.63
C ASN A 939 7.60 -1.75 -26.52
N VAL A 940 6.69 -2.29 -25.71
CA VAL A 940 5.35 -1.72 -25.50
C VAL A 940 5.12 -1.29 -24.05
N LEU A 941 5.65 -2.04 -23.09
CA LEU A 941 5.36 -1.91 -21.67
C LEU A 941 6.60 -1.43 -20.92
N GLU A 942 6.56 -0.18 -20.48
CA GLU A 942 7.75 0.54 -20.02
C GLU A 942 8.32 0.05 -18.69
N ALA A 943 7.46 -0.31 -17.72
CA ALA A 943 7.94 -0.83 -16.45
C ALA A 943 8.74 -2.14 -16.62
N ILE A 944 8.45 -2.92 -17.68
CA ILE A 944 9.16 -4.16 -18.02
C ILE A 944 10.56 -3.88 -18.58
N ARG A 945 10.81 -2.70 -19.15
CA ARG A 945 12.14 -2.33 -19.66
C ARG A 945 13.21 -2.44 -18.56
N GLY A 946 12.86 -2.18 -17.30
CA GLY A 946 13.78 -2.40 -16.18
C GLY A 946 14.17 -3.87 -16.01
N MET A 947 13.23 -4.81 -16.12
CA MET A 947 13.49 -6.25 -16.04
C MET A 947 14.46 -6.71 -17.13
N LYS A 948 14.26 -6.23 -18.36
CA LYS A 948 15.19 -6.50 -19.46
C LYS A 948 16.60 -6.00 -19.14
N ILE A 949 16.71 -4.73 -18.72
CA ILE A 949 17.99 -4.09 -18.41
C ILE A 949 18.73 -4.83 -17.29
N ASP A 950 18.03 -5.25 -16.25
CA ASP A 950 18.61 -5.99 -15.12
C ASP A 950 19.17 -7.35 -15.60
N VAL A 951 18.42 -8.10 -16.41
CA VAL A 951 18.89 -9.38 -16.96
C VAL A 951 20.04 -9.20 -17.96
N GLU A 952 19.99 -8.17 -18.81
CA GLU A 952 21.07 -7.82 -19.74
C GLU A 952 22.35 -7.39 -19.04
N ALA A 953 22.24 -6.63 -17.94
CA ALA A 953 23.39 -6.23 -17.15
C ALA A 953 24.11 -7.47 -16.59
N VAL A 954 23.36 -8.38 -15.96
CA VAL A 954 23.93 -9.61 -15.40
C VAL A 954 24.49 -10.52 -16.51
N PHE A 955 23.81 -10.62 -17.66
CA PHE A 955 24.31 -11.34 -18.83
C PHE A 955 25.65 -10.76 -19.32
N THR A 956 25.72 -9.43 -19.50
CA THR A 956 26.92 -8.76 -20.04
C THR A 956 28.11 -8.96 -19.12
N VAL A 957 27.92 -8.82 -17.81
CA VAL A 957 29.00 -9.02 -16.84
C VAL A 957 29.49 -10.46 -16.86
N ALA A 958 28.58 -11.44 -16.91
CA ALA A 958 28.93 -12.86 -16.84
C ALA A 958 29.58 -13.44 -18.10
N PHE A 959 29.22 -12.94 -19.28
CA PHE A 959 29.65 -13.50 -20.56
C PHE A 959 30.57 -12.56 -21.37
N SER A 960 31.07 -11.49 -20.75
CA SER A 960 31.88 -10.45 -21.41
C SER A 960 33.14 -10.98 -22.11
N ASP A 961 33.98 -11.80 -21.46
CA ASP A 961 35.23 -12.28 -22.09
C ASP A 961 35.04 -13.54 -22.97
N MET A 962 33.80 -14.04 -23.12
CA MET A 962 33.44 -15.06 -24.13
C MET A 962 32.89 -14.44 -25.43
N MET A 963 32.76 -13.11 -25.50
CA MET A 963 32.28 -12.37 -26.68
C MET A 963 33.42 -11.72 -27.49
N THR A 964 34.66 -11.84 -27.04
CA THR A 964 35.90 -11.49 -27.76
C THR A 964 36.55 -12.74 -28.32
#